data_AF-A0AAW0CZP8-F1
#
_entry.id   AF-A0AAW0CZP8-F1
#
_cell.length_a   1.000
_cell.length_b   1.000
_cell.length_c   1.000
_cell.angle_alpha   90.00
_cell.angle_beta   90.00
_cell.angle_gamma   90.00
#
_symmetry.space_group_name_H-M   'P 1'
#
loop_
_entity.id
_entity.type
_entity.pdbx_description
1 polymer ?
#
loop_
_entity_poly.entity_id
_entity_poly.type
_entity_poly.pdbx_seq_one_letter_code
_entity_poly.pdbx_strand_id
1 'polypeptide(L)'
;MAFSEPEPKYLQVGKNGALATINGISVTPTRTIYSLSAGPMQLNLTFLSPIEPHDLTLQSFPFGYVYVDAVSSDGRAHNVQIYSDLTGEWLSDNVKDPMSWDTTTTDSAVFHSAQLASPDKLANGYIARDGVLYHATLASSGMTWQTGNHSALRPWWIANGSLNNTKDQTDSQRINDKYPVIAFANDLGTITATSQPVVWAIGYVRTPVVSLTGSQELQPYWTTTYSQIDDGIQAFLIDFSNAKSRAEILDDKILSEARKVSPNYADLVSLSARQTFGGVETAVSSSGSARMFMKDVGISQRVNPVEVIYASLPAYLYINATWGRYLLEPLLENQQSSLYAAPDLGVNYPIVQGGASNRLRAIEDSGSMLIMTWAQARFSGDQTLLLDYYDTLKTWTDNVISANAVVPSGYQDADGLTSTNLTNLALKGIIGVRAMAEISHTLGKGDDASKYQSQASQWIEQWEKSASLNGHLVSSYNAGGSWGMIYNLFADKLLGMNLVSQEVYDEQDAFYSNLLKSANKFGLSFDSSTDLVKYRESKATFIILQCGLSAYCDGAEWTFLTAATTKDSSTREELLRSVHEKAQVNPSAAFSSTYDAKKNVSSGFSSLPSQLAGLSGNTVVGGTGNKKPAAGAIAGGVIGGLAGLAIVIIGSLLWMRRKKSDQVQPSREKESIPARYFGRLGSMNSILGRNDRHSPANPDIESLGTLTLGDHSQRTQLGHYYNNSQSSTLPTRSSDSKRTNLPSSLPNPSSPTEILSSRYTMSDIATSLGAPERTNSDVSALRGEVEHLRRNMEEIRTRTVYEPPPSYTAQ
;
A
#
# COMPACT_ATOMS: atom_id res chain seq x y z
N MET A 1 -4.39 -1.46 -13.82
CA MET A 1 -4.01 -0.56 -14.95
C MET A 1 -3.23 -1.35 -15.99
N ALA A 2 -3.88 -1.77 -17.07
CA ALA A 2 -3.20 -2.30 -18.25
C ALA A 2 -4.10 -2.00 -19.46
N PHE A 3 -3.86 -0.85 -20.11
CA PHE A 3 -4.52 -0.49 -21.36
C PHE A 3 -3.61 -0.85 -22.52
N SER A 4 -4.18 -1.52 -23.52
CA SER A 4 -3.45 -2.14 -24.62
C SER A 4 -4.02 -1.68 -25.95
N GLU A 5 -3.25 -0.85 -26.65
CA GLU A 5 -3.09 -0.75 -28.11
C GLU A 5 -1.78 0.03 -28.39
N PRO A 6 -1.18 -0.06 -29.59
CA PRO A 6 0.27 0.09 -29.74
C PRO A 6 0.74 1.43 -30.34
N GLU A 7 0.53 2.56 -29.64
CA GLU A 7 1.32 3.78 -29.88
C GLU A 7 2.39 3.95 -28.78
N PRO A 8 3.65 4.30 -29.09
CA PRO A 8 4.69 4.41 -28.08
C PRO A 8 4.41 5.51 -27.06
N LYS A 9 4.59 5.17 -25.77
CA LYS A 9 4.59 6.14 -24.66
C LYS A 9 5.89 6.95 -24.72
N TYR A 10 5.90 7.98 -25.56
CA TYR A 10 7.12 8.70 -25.98
C TYR A 10 7.76 9.51 -24.85
N LEU A 11 8.79 8.93 -24.23
CA LEU A 11 9.84 9.70 -23.54
C LEU A 11 10.93 10.07 -24.55
N GLN A 12 10.58 10.95 -25.50
CA GLN A 12 11.52 11.56 -26.45
C GLN A 12 12.36 12.62 -25.74
N VAL A 13 13.66 12.74 -26.09
CA VAL A 13 14.50 13.84 -25.60
C VAL A 13 15.36 14.43 -26.71
N GLY A 14 15.21 15.74 -26.90
CA GLY A 14 16.05 16.56 -27.78
C GLY A 14 15.49 16.74 -29.20
N LYS A 15 15.85 17.87 -29.82
CA LYS A 15 15.34 18.34 -31.14
C LYS A 15 15.57 17.40 -32.32
N ASN A 16 16.35 16.34 -32.15
CA ASN A 16 16.67 15.36 -33.20
C ASN A 16 15.87 14.05 -33.06
N GLY A 17 14.89 13.96 -32.15
CA GLY A 17 14.00 12.80 -32.04
C GLY A 17 14.64 11.53 -31.45
N ALA A 18 15.73 11.67 -30.69
CA ALA A 18 16.32 10.54 -29.96
C ALA A 18 15.39 10.09 -28.82
N LEU A 19 15.21 8.78 -28.67
CA LEU A 19 14.51 8.21 -27.52
C LEU A 19 15.44 8.13 -26.31
N ALA A 20 14.93 8.43 -25.11
CA ALA A 20 15.65 8.13 -23.89
C ALA A 20 15.78 6.62 -23.71
N THR A 21 16.93 6.16 -23.23
CA THR A 21 17.18 4.74 -22.91
C THR A 21 16.88 4.49 -21.43
N ILE A 22 15.95 3.59 -21.12
CA ILE A 22 15.72 3.13 -19.75
C ILE A 22 16.91 2.24 -19.35
N ASN A 23 17.71 2.70 -18.38
CA ASN A 23 18.86 1.96 -17.84
C ASN A 23 18.46 1.00 -16.72
N GLY A 24 17.36 1.30 -16.01
CA GLY A 24 16.86 0.51 -14.90
C GLY A 24 15.57 1.06 -14.32
N ILE A 25 14.87 0.21 -13.57
CA ILE A 25 13.63 0.53 -12.84
C ILE A 25 13.81 0.05 -11.41
N SER A 26 13.44 0.88 -10.43
CA SER A 26 13.38 0.51 -9.02
C SER A 26 11.96 0.74 -8.50
N VAL A 27 11.39 -0.24 -7.81
CA VAL A 27 10.08 -0.16 -7.18
C VAL A 27 10.25 -0.30 -5.67
N THR A 28 9.53 0.52 -4.93
CA THR A 28 9.45 0.55 -3.46
C THR A 28 7.97 0.70 -3.07
N PRO A 29 7.61 0.54 -1.77
CA PRO A 29 6.22 0.73 -1.31
C PRO A 29 5.58 2.04 -1.78
N THR A 30 6.31 3.16 -1.77
CA THR A 30 5.78 4.48 -2.15
C THR A 30 6.26 4.99 -3.52
N ARG A 31 7.51 4.72 -3.93
CA ARG A 31 8.12 5.25 -5.18
C ARG A 31 8.36 4.20 -6.29
N THR A 32 8.19 4.62 -7.54
CA THR A 32 8.64 3.91 -8.75
C THR A 32 9.57 4.83 -9.52
N ILE A 33 10.84 4.43 -9.66
CA ILE A 33 11.94 5.26 -10.18
C ILE A 33 12.43 4.64 -11.49
N TYR A 34 12.37 5.37 -12.59
CA TYR A 34 12.99 5.03 -13.87
C TYR A 34 14.29 5.83 -14.01
N SER A 35 15.42 5.15 -14.14
CA SER A 35 16.71 5.78 -14.46
C SER A 35 16.93 5.76 -15.98
N LEU A 36 17.19 6.92 -16.57
CA LEU A 36 17.09 7.18 -18.01
C LEU A 36 18.37 7.86 -18.54
N SER A 37 18.97 7.33 -19.61
CA SER A 37 20.00 8.05 -20.37
C SER A 37 19.35 8.85 -21.50
N ALA A 38 19.60 10.16 -21.55
CA ALA A 38 19.12 11.05 -22.60
C ALA A 38 20.28 11.91 -23.14
N GLY A 39 20.96 11.39 -24.17
CA GLY A 39 22.21 11.96 -24.65
C GLY A 39 23.27 12.02 -23.53
N PRO A 40 23.88 13.19 -23.25
CA PRO A 40 24.85 13.36 -22.17
C PRO A 40 24.23 13.58 -20.78
N MET A 41 22.92 13.47 -20.61
CA MET A 41 22.24 13.57 -19.31
C MET A 41 21.76 12.20 -18.82
N GLN A 42 21.94 11.92 -17.53
CA GLN A 42 21.20 10.91 -16.77
C GLN A 42 20.02 11.60 -16.08
N LEU A 43 18.83 11.01 -16.16
CA LEU A 43 17.62 11.49 -15.50
C LEU A 43 17.03 10.39 -14.62
N ASN A 44 16.41 10.78 -13.50
CA ASN A 44 15.54 9.90 -12.71
C ASN A 44 14.12 10.44 -12.77
N LEU A 45 13.24 9.75 -13.51
CA LEU A 45 11.80 10.01 -13.50
C LEU A 45 11.18 9.19 -12.37
N THR A 46 10.64 9.84 -11.35
CA THR A 46 10.05 9.18 -10.18
C THR A 46 8.57 9.47 -10.06
N PHE A 47 7.78 8.41 -9.95
CA PHE A 47 6.39 8.45 -9.51
C PHE A 47 6.36 8.17 -8.00
N LEU A 48 5.83 9.09 -7.21
CA LEU A 48 5.66 8.97 -5.76
C LEU A 48 4.17 8.95 -5.43
N SER A 49 3.71 7.84 -4.87
CA SER A 49 2.40 7.70 -4.24
C SER A 49 2.63 7.67 -2.71
N PRO A 50 2.38 8.76 -1.98
CA PRO A 50 2.59 8.77 -0.53
C PRO A 50 1.71 7.74 0.19
N ILE A 51 2.28 7.13 1.22
CA ILE A 51 1.54 6.48 2.30
C ILE A 51 1.89 7.31 3.53
N GLU A 52 0.88 7.79 4.25
CA GLU A 52 1.02 8.87 5.24
C GLU A 52 0.47 8.41 6.60
N PRO A 53 1.20 7.57 7.36
CA PRO A 53 0.64 6.76 8.44
C PRO A 53 0.06 7.55 9.61
N HIS A 54 0.40 8.84 9.72
CA HIS A 54 0.10 9.68 10.88
C HIS A 54 -0.82 10.87 10.57
N ASP A 55 -1.28 11.01 9.32
CA ASP A 55 -2.14 12.12 8.90
C ASP A 55 -3.23 11.64 7.92
N LEU A 56 -4.49 11.66 8.36
CA LEU A 56 -5.64 11.25 7.54
C LEU A 56 -5.99 12.26 6.44
N THR A 57 -5.67 13.54 6.59
CA THR A 57 -5.87 14.55 5.55
C THR A 57 -4.90 14.28 4.40
N LEU A 58 -3.61 14.07 4.71
CA LEU A 58 -2.61 13.73 3.69
C LEU A 58 -2.87 12.34 3.07
N GLN A 59 -3.20 11.33 3.87
CA GLN A 59 -3.50 9.98 3.36
C GLN A 59 -4.77 9.92 2.48
N SER A 60 -5.75 10.80 2.72
CA SER A 60 -6.97 10.85 1.92
C SER A 60 -6.89 11.78 0.71
N PHE A 61 -5.85 12.60 0.59
CA PHE A 61 -5.70 13.54 -0.53
C PHE A 61 -5.35 12.79 -1.83
N PRO A 62 -6.19 12.86 -2.89
CA PRO A 62 -6.16 11.90 -4.00
C PRO A 62 -5.13 12.26 -5.09
N PHE A 63 -3.88 12.52 -4.68
CA PHE A 63 -2.78 12.94 -5.54
C PHE A 63 -1.51 12.11 -5.34
N GLY A 64 -0.74 11.98 -6.42
CA GLY A 64 0.66 11.55 -6.39
C GLY A 64 1.56 12.61 -7.03
N TYR A 65 2.86 12.52 -6.78
CA TYR A 65 3.85 13.36 -7.45
C TYR A 65 4.50 12.60 -8.61
N VAL A 66 4.79 13.32 -9.69
CA VAL A 66 5.75 12.90 -10.71
C VAL A 66 6.87 13.93 -10.71
N TYR A 67 8.10 13.49 -10.48
CA TYR A 67 9.25 14.39 -10.46
C TYR A 67 10.45 13.88 -11.25
N VAL A 68 11.26 14.82 -11.73
CA VAL A 68 12.46 14.55 -12.53
C VAL A 68 13.67 15.24 -11.95
N ASP A 69 14.67 14.43 -11.57
CA ASP A 69 16.04 14.85 -11.29
C ASP A 69 16.93 14.59 -12.51
N ALA A 70 17.95 15.43 -12.75
CA ALA A 70 18.87 15.27 -13.88
C ALA A 70 20.32 15.58 -13.48
N VAL A 71 21.29 14.85 -14.07
CA VAL A 71 22.73 15.05 -13.86
C VAL A 71 23.52 14.71 -15.13
N SER A 72 24.56 15.51 -15.43
CA SER A 72 25.44 15.32 -16.58
C SER A 72 26.32 14.07 -16.43
N SER A 73 26.38 13.25 -17.47
CA SER A 73 27.20 12.03 -17.53
C SER A 73 28.61 12.25 -18.07
N ASP A 74 28.85 13.36 -18.79
CA ASP A 74 30.17 13.76 -19.29
C ASP A 74 30.85 14.87 -18.47
N GLY A 75 30.16 15.37 -17.42
CA GLY A 75 30.64 16.43 -16.53
C GLY A 75 30.57 17.84 -17.13
N ARG A 76 30.04 18.02 -18.35
CA ARG A 76 29.80 19.34 -18.95
C ARG A 76 28.39 19.83 -18.61
N ALA A 77 28.15 21.14 -18.78
CA ALA A 77 26.83 21.72 -18.66
C ALA A 77 26.09 21.61 -20.01
N HIS A 78 24.83 21.19 -19.99
CA HIS A 78 23.99 20.98 -21.17
C HIS A 78 22.69 21.76 -21.05
N ASN A 79 22.12 22.19 -22.18
CA ASN A 79 20.83 22.87 -22.20
C ASN A 79 19.69 21.83 -22.10
N VAL A 80 18.78 21.99 -21.13
CA VAL A 80 17.75 20.99 -20.79
C VAL A 80 16.37 21.63 -20.66
N GLN A 81 15.43 21.14 -21.47
CA GLN A 81 14.00 21.38 -21.33
C GLN A 81 13.30 20.05 -21.02
N ILE A 82 12.25 20.08 -20.20
CA ILE A 82 11.41 18.92 -19.87
C ILE A 82 9.94 19.28 -20.14
N TYR A 83 9.15 18.31 -20.62
CA TYR A 83 7.74 18.47 -20.96
C TYR A 83 6.92 17.33 -20.35
N SER A 84 5.73 17.65 -19.86
CA SER A 84 4.75 16.70 -19.32
C SER A 84 3.37 17.08 -19.82
N ASP A 85 2.59 16.11 -20.31
CA ASP A 85 1.19 16.31 -20.67
C ASP A 85 0.32 15.11 -20.25
N LEU A 86 -0.98 15.36 -20.05
CA LEU A 86 -2.00 14.33 -19.83
C LEU A 86 -3.13 14.49 -20.84
N THR A 87 -3.73 13.37 -21.25
CA THR A 87 -4.91 13.28 -22.12
C THR A 87 -6.18 12.96 -21.33
N GLY A 88 -7.35 13.22 -21.92
CA GLY A 88 -8.65 12.88 -21.34
C GLY A 88 -8.97 11.39 -21.17
N GLU A 89 -8.07 10.49 -21.58
CA GLU A 89 -8.28 9.02 -21.52
C GLU A 89 -8.38 8.47 -20.09
N TRP A 90 -8.06 9.30 -19.09
CA TRP A 90 -8.21 9.01 -17.66
C TRP A 90 -9.65 9.28 -17.15
N LEU A 91 -10.52 9.87 -17.97
CA LEU A 91 -11.87 10.31 -17.60
C LEU A 91 -12.97 9.30 -17.98
N SER A 92 -12.71 8.41 -18.95
CA SER A 92 -13.70 7.49 -19.49
C SER A 92 -13.03 6.34 -20.26
N ASP A 93 -13.61 5.14 -20.13
CA ASP A 93 -13.30 3.97 -20.96
C ASP A 93 -13.86 4.07 -22.39
N ASN A 94 -14.75 5.03 -22.65
CA ASN A 94 -15.19 5.42 -23.99
C ASN A 94 -14.56 6.76 -24.42
N VAL A 95 -13.45 6.69 -25.16
CA VAL A 95 -12.73 7.88 -25.69
C VAL A 95 -13.54 8.74 -26.69
N LYS A 96 -14.80 8.39 -26.98
CA LYS A 96 -15.73 9.23 -27.76
C LYS A 96 -16.60 10.15 -26.89
N ASP A 97 -16.53 10.02 -25.57
CA ASP A 97 -17.25 10.89 -24.64
C ASP A 97 -16.70 12.33 -24.72
N PRO A 98 -17.56 13.37 -24.64
CA PRO A 98 -17.10 14.74 -24.55
C PRO A 98 -16.54 15.05 -23.16
N MET A 99 -15.41 15.76 -23.13
CA MET A 99 -14.79 16.31 -21.94
C MET A 99 -14.71 17.83 -22.03
N SER A 100 -14.52 18.50 -20.89
CA SER A 100 -14.12 19.90 -20.78
C SER A 100 -12.87 20.03 -19.91
N TRP A 101 -12.15 21.14 -20.02
CA TRP A 101 -10.94 21.40 -19.26
C TRP A 101 -10.78 22.89 -18.93
N ASP A 102 -10.08 23.18 -17.83
CA ASP A 102 -9.77 24.55 -17.41
C ASP A 102 -8.30 24.70 -16.96
N THR A 103 -7.92 25.92 -16.58
CA THR A 103 -6.61 26.25 -16.03
C THR A 103 -6.72 27.38 -15.01
N THR A 104 -6.57 27.05 -13.74
CA THR A 104 -6.39 28.03 -12.66
C THR A 104 -4.91 28.43 -12.57
N THR A 105 -4.64 29.73 -12.44
CA THR A 105 -3.31 30.29 -12.17
C THR A 105 -3.34 31.10 -10.87
N THR A 106 -2.46 30.79 -9.93
CA THR A 106 -2.22 31.61 -8.72
C THR A 106 -0.84 32.26 -8.79
N ASP A 107 -0.53 33.15 -7.85
CA ASP A 107 0.81 33.75 -7.71
C ASP A 107 1.93 32.71 -7.46
N SER A 108 1.58 31.47 -7.10
CA SER A 108 2.54 30.43 -6.70
C SER A 108 2.41 29.10 -7.45
N ALA A 109 1.33 28.86 -8.19
CA ALA A 109 1.09 27.58 -8.86
C ALA A 109 0.16 27.70 -10.08
N VAL A 110 0.18 26.67 -10.94
CA VAL A 110 -0.77 26.50 -12.05
C VAL A 110 -1.38 25.12 -11.99
N PHE A 111 -2.71 25.06 -12.10
CA PHE A 111 -3.50 23.84 -12.05
C PHE A 111 -4.31 23.72 -13.34
N HIS A 112 -4.07 22.67 -14.13
CA HIS A 112 -5.01 22.25 -15.16
C HIS A 112 -6.02 21.27 -14.54
N SER A 113 -7.28 21.39 -14.94
CA SER A 113 -8.35 20.44 -14.60
C SER A 113 -8.99 19.90 -15.88
N ALA A 114 -9.48 18.66 -15.86
CA ALA A 114 -10.27 18.07 -16.93
C ALA A 114 -11.32 17.10 -16.38
N GLN A 115 -12.51 17.09 -16.97
CA GLN A 115 -13.64 16.25 -16.55
C GLN A 115 -14.55 15.90 -17.74
N LEU A 116 -15.43 14.91 -17.59
CA LEU A 116 -16.48 14.67 -18.59
C LEU A 116 -17.45 15.88 -18.65
N ALA A 117 -17.95 16.20 -19.84
CA ALA A 117 -18.95 17.27 -20.00
C ALA A 117 -20.32 16.88 -19.40
N SER A 118 -20.55 15.58 -19.22
CA SER A 118 -21.66 15.00 -18.47
C SER A 118 -21.11 13.89 -17.54
N PRO A 119 -20.70 14.22 -16.30
CA PRO A 119 -20.18 13.22 -15.35
C PRO A 119 -21.28 12.30 -14.82
N ASP A 120 -21.03 11.00 -14.81
CA ASP A 120 -21.96 9.98 -14.30
C ASP A 120 -21.73 9.78 -12.79
N LYS A 121 -22.35 10.63 -11.95
CA LYS A 121 -22.14 10.70 -10.49
C LYS A 121 -22.20 9.33 -9.80
N LEU A 122 -21.14 8.97 -9.07
CA LEU A 122 -20.96 7.67 -8.38
C LEU A 122 -21.05 6.42 -9.29
N ALA A 123 -20.98 6.57 -10.62
CA ALA A 123 -20.97 5.44 -11.54
C ALA A 123 -19.58 4.79 -11.59
N ASN A 124 -19.55 3.47 -11.36
CA ASN A 124 -18.33 2.68 -11.28
C ASN A 124 -18.19 1.74 -12.49
N GLY A 125 -17.43 2.18 -13.50
CA GLY A 125 -17.02 1.34 -14.63
C GLY A 125 -15.66 0.68 -14.40
N TYR A 126 -14.90 0.46 -15.49
CA TYR A 126 -13.46 0.19 -15.38
C TYR A 126 -12.67 1.43 -14.92
N ILE A 127 -13.24 2.61 -15.16
CA ILE A 127 -12.79 3.92 -14.69
C ILE A 127 -13.99 4.57 -13.98
N ALA A 128 -13.75 5.40 -12.98
CA ALA A 128 -14.77 6.29 -12.43
C ALA A 128 -15.16 7.33 -13.50
N ARG A 129 -16.42 7.78 -13.50
CA ARG A 129 -16.97 8.71 -14.51
C ARG A 129 -17.49 10.01 -13.91
N ASP A 130 -17.20 10.23 -12.63
CA ASP A 130 -17.65 11.36 -11.80
C ASP A 130 -16.52 12.25 -11.28
N GLY A 131 -15.26 11.91 -11.58
CA GLY A 131 -14.09 12.63 -11.06
C GLY A 131 -13.46 13.62 -12.04
N VAL A 132 -12.65 14.51 -11.46
CA VAL A 132 -11.89 15.55 -12.15
C VAL A 132 -10.41 15.18 -12.11
N LEU A 133 -9.79 15.03 -13.28
CA LEU A 133 -8.34 14.88 -13.44
C LEU A 133 -7.67 16.24 -13.22
N TYR A 134 -6.61 16.27 -12.42
CA TYR A 134 -5.76 17.44 -12.22
C TYR A 134 -4.32 17.17 -12.64
N HIS A 135 -3.70 18.16 -13.29
CA HIS A 135 -2.27 18.23 -13.55
C HIS A 135 -1.76 19.59 -13.04
N ALA A 136 -0.84 19.59 -12.08
CA ALA A 136 -0.50 20.79 -11.32
C ALA A 136 1.02 20.95 -11.10
N THR A 137 1.52 22.18 -11.03
CA THR A 137 2.92 22.48 -10.69
C THR A 137 3.05 23.86 -10.02
N LEU A 138 4.15 24.08 -9.29
CA LEU A 138 4.50 25.40 -8.76
C LEU A 138 4.96 26.33 -9.89
N ALA A 139 4.61 27.60 -9.77
CA ALA A 139 5.05 28.64 -10.69
C ALA A 139 6.55 28.89 -10.53
N SER A 140 7.28 28.96 -11.64
CA SER A 140 8.71 29.27 -11.66
C SER A 140 9.10 29.93 -12.98
N SER A 141 10.21 30.66 -13.01
CA SER A 141 10.60 31.51 -14.15
C SER A 141 10.93 30.76 -15.44
N GLY A 142 11.20 29.44 -15.36
CA GLY A 142 11.37 28.56 -16.52
C GLY A 142 10.14 27.71 -16.86
N MET A 143 9.06 27.79 -16.06
CA MET A 143 7.83 27.02 -16.31
C MET A 143 6.90 27.77 -17.25
N THR A 144 6.41 27.06 -18.26
CA THR A 144 5.37 27.50 -19.19
C THR A 144 4.31 26.43 -19.34
N TRP A 145 3.09 26.81 -19.69
CA TRP A 145 1.94 25.92 -19.76
C TRP A 145 1.09 26.18 -21.01
N GLN A 146 0.32 25.18 -21.45
CA GLN A 146 -0.67 25.34 -22.51
C GLN A 146 -1.67 24.18 -22.49
N THR A 147 -2.94 24.48 -22.77
CA THR A 147 -3.95 23.44 -23.07
C THR A 147 -4.27 23.41 -24.57
N GLY A 148 -4.76 22.28 -25.07
CA GLY A 148 -5.23 22.10 -26.45
C GLY A 148 -4.66 20.87 -27.16
N ASN A 149 -4.88 20.77 -28.46
CA ASN A 149 -4.52 19.61 -29.31
C ASN A 149 -3.03 19.19 -29.23
N HIS A 150 -2.76 17.93 -28.83
CA HIS A 150 -1.39 17.36 -28.74
C HIS A 150 -0.58 17.48 -30.05
N SER A 151 -1.22 17.34 -31.21
CA SER A 151 -0.57 17.38 -32.54
C SER A 151 -0.15 18.78 -32.97
N ALA A 152 -0.57 19.82 -32.23
CA ALA A 152 -0.03 21.17 -32.32
C ALA A 152 0.99 21.43 -31.19
N LEU A 153 0.63 21.09 -29.95
CA LEU A 153 1.42 21.42 -28.75
C LEU A 153 2.76 20.66 -28.70
N ARG A 154 2.78 19.34 -28.95
CA ARG A 154 4.02 18.54 -28.88
C ARG A 154 5.06 18.98 -29.95
N PRO A 155 4.70 19.17 -31.25
CA PRO A 155 5.63 19.72 -32.23
C PRO A 155 6.06 21.16 -31.94
N TRP A 156 5.15 22.01 -31.40
CA TRP A 156 5.49 23.36 -30.99
C TRP A 156 6.56 23.37 -29.89
N TRP A 157 6.40 22.54 -28.85
CA TRP A 157 7.39 22.43 -27.80
C TRP A 157 8.73 21.88 -28.32
N ILE A 158 8.73 20.85 -29.18
CA ILE A 158 9.96 20.32 -29.80
C ILE A 158 10.70 21.41 -30.60
N ALA A 159 9.97 22.29 -31.30
CA ALA A 159 10.57 23.40 -32.05
C ALA A 159 11.12 24.52 -31.16
N ASN A 160 10.39 24.92 -30.12
CA ASN A 160 10.65 26.15 -29.36
C ASN A 160 11.35 25.93 -28.01
N GLY A 161 11.08 24.81 -27.32
CA GLY A 161 11.53 24.51 -25.96
C GLY A 161 10.54 24.95 -24.85
N SER A 162 9.56 25.79 -25.19
CA SER A 162 8.57 26.36 -24.27
C SER A 162 7.14 26.30 -24.84
N LEU A 163 6.17 26.61 -23.98
CA LEU A 163 4.75 26.78 -24.31
C LEU A 163 4.33 28.26 -24.21
N ASN A 164 3.11 28.58 -24.67
CA ASN A 164 2.68 29.98 -24.86
C ASN A 164 1.96 30.63 -23.67
N ASN A 165 1.73 29.90 -22.56
CA ASN A 165 0.93 30.36 -21.41
C ASN A 165 -0.51 30.74 -21.79
N THR A 166 -1.17 29.88 -22.57
CA THR A 166 -2.52 30.11 -23.12
C THR A 166 -3.46 28.94 -22.84
N LYS A 167 -4.67 29.24 -22.36
CA LYS A 167 -5.79 28.28 -22.29
C LYS A 167 -6.47 28.17 -23.66
N ASP A 168 -6.69 26.95 -24.14
CA ASP A 168 -7.60 26.67 -25.28
C ASP A 168 -9.03 27.10 -24.90
N GLN A 169 -9.69 27.83 -25.79
CA GLN A 169 -11.02 28.41 -25.58
C GLN A 169 -12.16 27.45 -26.02
N THR A 170 -11.85 26.19 -26.30
CA THR A 170 -12.82 25.15 -26.66
C THR A 170 -13.57 24.66 -25.41
N ASP A 171 -14.86 24.99 -25.28
CA ASP A 171 -15.69 24.63 -24.11
C ASP A 171 -15.75 23.11 -23.85
N SER A 172 -15.86 22.32 -24.93
CA SER A 172 -15.85 20.86 -24.84
C SER A 172 -15.47 20.20 -26.17
N GLN A 173 -14.75 19.08 -26.09
CA GLN A 173 -14.35 18.25 -27.22
C GLN A 173 -14.35 16.76 -26.83
N ARG A 174 -14.41 15.84 -27.79
CA ARG A 174 -14.25 14.40 -27.50
C ARG A 174 -12.82 14.09 -27.08
N ILE A 175 -12.65 13.17 -26.13
CA ILE A 175 -11.34 12.69 -25.65
C ILE A 175 -10.41 12.32 -26.84
N ASN A 176 -10.93 11.64 -27.87
CA ASN A 176 -10.14 11.22 -29.03
C ASN A 176 -10.16 12.17 -30.25
N ASP A 177 -10.88 13.30 -30.22
CA ASP A 177 -10.82 14.27 -31.33
C ASP A 177 -9.54 15.11 -31.20
N LYS A 178 -8.47 14.62 -31.83
CA LYS A 178 -7.12 15.18 -31.80
C LYS A 178 -6.50 15.22 -30.39
N TYR A 179 -6.97 14.39 -29.46
CA TYR A 179 -6.48 14.23 -28.08
C TYR A 179 -6.03 15.57 -27.45
N PRO A 180 -6.97 16.39 -26.94
CA PRO A 180 -6.61 17.60 -26.21
C PRO A 180 -5.82 17.24 -24.95
N VAL A 181 -4.73 17.97 -24.72
CA VAL A 181 -3.82 17.75 -23.60
C VAL A 181 -3.75 18.95 -22.67
N ILE A 182 -3.41 18.66 -21.41
CA ILE A 182 -3.12 19.64 -20.36
C ILE A 182 -1.62 19.59 -20.03
N ALA A 183 -0.84 20.55 -20.53
CA ALA A 183 0.61 20.42 -20.70
C ALA A 183 1.45 21.50 -20.01
N PHE A 184 2.54 21.06 -19.39
CA PHE A 184 3.61 21.90 -18.83
C PHE A 184 4.94 21.67 -19.56
N ALA A 185 5.73 22.74 -19.67
CA ALA A 185 7.12 22.71 -20.11
C ALA A 185 8.00 23.51 -19.15
N ASN A 186 9.11 22.92 -18.71
CA ASN A 186 10.08 23.52 -17.80
C ASN A 186 11.42 23.64 -18.52
N ASP A 187 11.85 24.87 -18.80
CA ASP A 187 13.21 25.18 -19.22
C ASP A 187 14.12 25.31 -18.00
N LEU A 188 15.13 24.45 -17.92
CA LEU A 188 16.15 24.48 -16.87
C LEU A 188 17.40 25.27 -17.30
N GLY A 189 17.46 25.69 -18.56
CA GLY A 189 18.64 26.31 -19.14
C GLY A 189 19.84 25.37 -19.17
N THR A 190 21.05 25.94 -19.05
CA THR A 190 22.31 25.19 -19.17
C THR A 190 22.81 24.70 -17.81
N ILE A 191 22.63 23.41 -17.51
CA ILE A 191 22.88 22.80 -16.21
C ILE A 191 23.88 21.64 -16.26
N THR A 192 24.62 21.42 -15.17
CA THR A 192 25.34 20.17 -14.89
C THR A 192 24.51 19.19 -14.05
N ALA A 193 23.57 19.70 -13.27
CA ALA A 193 22.60 18.93 -12.47
C ALA A 193 21.38 19.80 -12.12
N THR A 194 20.26 19.17 -11.76
CA THR A 194 19.11 19.85 -11.13
C THR A 194 19.51 20.44 -9.78
N SER A 195 19.15 21.70 -9.51
CA SER A 195 19.28 22.33 -8.18
C SER A 195 18.12 21.98 -7.25
N GLN A 196 16.96 21.71 -7.84
CA GLN A 196 15.77 21.07 -7.27
C GLN A 196 15.12 20.23 -8.37
N PRO A 197 14.36 19.17 -8.06
CA PRO A 197 13.64 18.41 -9.07
C PRO A 197 12.60 19.27 -9.79
N VAL A 198 12.28 18.95 -11.05
CA VAL A 198 11.01 19.40 -11.64
C VAL A 198 9.90 18.53 -11.04
N VAL A 199 8.80 19.14 -10.58
CA VAL A 199 7.72 18.44 -9.87
C VAL A 199 6.37 18.80 -10.47
N TRP A 200 5.59 17.77 -10.76
CA TRP A 200 4.16 17.86 -11.02
C TRP A 200 3.38 17.05 -9.98
N ALA A 201 2.21 17.52 -9.59
CA ALA A 201 1.21 16.73 -8.90
C ALA A 201 0.14 16.28 -9.91
N ILE A 202 -0.24 15.01 -9.83
CA ILE A 202 -1.31 14.42 -10.64
C ILE A 202 -2.33 13.81 -9.68
N GLY A 203 -3.60 14.14 -9.85
CA GLY A 203 -4.67 13.65 -8.99
C GLY A 203 -5.98 13.42 -9.72
N TYR A 204 -6.86 12.65 -9.11
CA TYR A 204 -8.18 12.34 -9.65
C TYR A 204 -9.22 12.49 -8.52
N VAL A 205 -9.90 13.63 -8.51
CA VAL A 205 -10.72 14.08 -7.38
C VAL A 205 -12.18 13.68 -7.59
N ARG A 206 -12.78 13.01 -6.61
CA ARG A 206 -14.20 12.61 -6.59
C ARG A 206 -14.89 13.21 -5.37
N THR A 207 -16.04 13.84 -5.55
CA THR A 207 -16.84 14.45 -4.48
C THR A 207 -18.34 14.35 -4.82
N PRO A 208 -19.14 13.56 -4.07
CA PRO A 208 -18.76 12.65 -2.98
C PRO A 208 -17.91 11.46 -3.47
N VAL A 209 -17.31 10.72 -2.54
CA VAL A 209 -16.62 9.45 -2.85
C VAL A 209 -17.55 8.24 -2.75
N VAL A 210 -18.41 8.22 -1.72
CA VAL A 210 -19.24 7.07 -1.29
C VAL A 210 -20.67 7.54 -0.99
N SER A 211 -21.67 6.68 -1.16
CA SER A 211 -23.06 6.93 -0.74
C SER A 211 -23.62 5.78 0.09
N LEU A 212 -24.08 6.09 1.30
CA LEU A 212 -24.77 5.17 2.21
C LEU A 212 -26.26 5.11 1.86
N THR A 213 -26.79 3.89 1.72
CA THR A 213 -28.18 3.57 1.34
C THR A 213 -28.67 4.25 0.05
N GLY A 214 -27.75 4.78 -0.77
CA GLY A 214 -28.06 5.61 -1.94
C GLY A 214 -28.64 7.00 -1.60
N SER A 215 -28.60 7.43 -0.33
CA SER A 215 -29.26 8.67 0.14
C SER A 215 -28.37 9.60 0.97
N GLN A 216 -27.33 9.09 1.65
CA GLN A 216 -26.38 9.89 2.41
C GLN A 216 -25.01 9.86 1.74
N GLU A 217 -24.63 10.97 1.11
CA GLU A 217 -23.36 11.13 0.43
C GLU A 217 -22.24 11.51 1.40
N LEU A 218 -21.10 10.82 1.33
CA LEU A 218 -19.91 11.07 2.14
C LEU A 218 -18.83 11.79 1.32
N GLN A 219 -18.25 12.83 1.90
CA GLN A 219 -17.14 13.58 1.28
C GLN A 219 -15.81 12.87 1.55
N PRO A 220 -14.79 13.01 0.70
CA PRO A 220 -13.45 12.51 1.00
C PRO A 220 -12.86 13.26 2.21
N TYR A 221 -12.13 12.57 3.08
CA TYR A 221 -11.78 13.10 4.40
C TYR A 221 -10.95 14.39 4.37
N TRP A 222 -10.14 14.63 3.33
CA TRP A 222 -9.36 15.87 3.17
C TRP A 222 -10.22 17.15 3.18
N THR A 223 -11.53 17.08 2.87
CA THR A 223 -12.43 18.25 2.94
C THR A 223 -12.68 18.74 4.38
N THR A 224 -12.21 18.01 5.39
CA THR A 224 -12.16 18.49 6.79
C THR A 224 -11.12 19.60 6.97
N THR A 225 -10.11 19.67 6.11
CA THR A 225 -9.00 20.63 6.19
C THR A 225 -9.05 21.65 5.06
N TYR A 226 -9.27 21.21 3.82
CA TYR A 226 -9.35 22.10 2.64
C TYR A 226 -10.79 22.23 2.15
N SER A 227 -11.36 23.42 2.27
CA SER A 227 -12.73 23.69 1.80
C SER A 227 -12.82 23.88 0.28
N GLN A 228 -11.70 24.20 -0.38
CA GLN A 228 -11.53 24.22 -1.84
C GLN A 228 -10.39 23.28 -2.22
N ILE A 229 -10.49 22.66 -3.40
CA ILE A 229 -9.47 21.71 -3.87
C ILE A 229 -8.14 22.40 -4.21
N ASP A 230 -8.19 23.60 -4.79
CA ASP A 230 -7.04 24.40 -5.17
C ASP A 230 -6.08 24.69 -3.99
N ASP A 231 -6.63 24.97 -2.79
CA ASP A 231 -5.84 25.13 -1.55
C ASP A 231 -5.09 23.85 -1.19
N GLY A 232 -5.75 22.69 -1.31
CA GLY A 232 -5.16 21.38 -1.08
C GLY A 232 -4.07 21.03 -2.09
N ILE A 233 -4.28 21.34 -3.38
CA ILE A 233 -3.28 21.14 -4.43
C ILE A 233 -2.04 22.00 -4.17
N GLN A 234 -2.23 23.27 -3.78
CA GLN A 234 -1.12 24.17 -3.44
C GLN A 234 -0.36 23.66 -2.20
N ALA A 235 -1.06 23.23 -1.16
CA ALA A 235 -0.44 22.66 0.04
C ALA A 235 0.36 21.38 -0.26
N PHE A 236 -0.21 20.46 -1.06
CA PHE A 236 0.46 19.24 -1.51
C PHE A 236 1.73 19.55 -2.31
N LEU A 237 1.66 20.45 -3.29
CA LEU A 237 2.84 20.87 -4.05
C LEU A 237 3.95 21.48 -3.18
N ILE A 238 3.60 22.27 -2.16
CA ILE A 238 4.55 22.87 -1.22
C ILE A 238 5.19 21.80 -0.31
N ASP A 239 4.42 20.80 0.13
CA ASP A 239 4.90 19.75 1.03
C ASP A 239 5.79 18.69 0.36
N PHE A 240 5.94 18.70 -0.98
CA PHE A 240 6.69 17.71 -1.76
C PHE A 240 8.04 17.26 -1.13
N SER A 241 8.84 18.19 -0.62
CA SER A 241 10.15 17.86 -0.02
C SER A 241 10.01 17.04 1.26
N ASN A 242 8.99 17.32 2.07
CA ASN A 242 8.67 16.57 3.27
C ASN A 242 8.03 15.23 2.91
N ALA A 243 7.07 15.22 1.98
CA ALA A 243 6.42 14.00 1.49
C ALA A 243 7.42 13.00 0.91
N LYS A 244 8.39 13.46 0.11
CA LYS A 244 9.52 12.65 -0.37
C LYS A 244 10.35 12.09 0.78
N SER A 245 10.65 12.89 1.80
CA SER A 245 11.40 12.45 2.98
C SER A 245 10.63 11.44 3.84
N ARG A 246 9.32 11.62 4.06
CA ARG A 246 8.47 10.67 4.79
C ARG A 246 8.36 9.34 4.05
N ALA A 247 8.16 9.40 2.73
CA ALA A 247 8.16 8.25 1.83
C ALA A 247 9.50 7.49 1.83
N GLU A 248 10.63 8.20 1.80
CA GLU A 248 11.98 7.61 1.89
C GLU A 248 12.22 6.89 3.21
N ILE A 249 11.83 7.50 4.35
CA ILE A 249 11.93 6.88 5.68
C ILE A 249 11.02 5.65 5.78
N LEU A 250 9.81 5.70 5.23
CA LEU A 250 8.85 4.59 5.28
C LEU A 250 9.29 3.41 4.40
N ASP A 251 9.75 3.69 3.17
CA ASP A 251 10.34 2.69 2.27
C ASP A 251 11.53 1.99 2.93
N ASP A 252 12.49 2.75 3.48
CA ASP A 252 13.69 2.19 4.11
C ASP A 252 13.35 1.39 5.37
N LYS A 253 12.35 1.80 6.17
CA LYS A 253 11.83 0.99 7.27
C LYS A 253 11.32 -0.36 6.73
N ILE A 254 10.30 -0.34 5.85
CA ILE A 254 9.66 -1.54 5.30
C ILE A 254 10.69 -2.47 4.65
N LEU A 255 11.55 -1.94 3.78
CA LEU A 255 12.51 -2.72 3.01
C LEU A 255 13.64 -3.27 3.89
N SER A 256 14.14 -2.51 4.87
CA SER A 256 15.17 -3.01 5.78
C SER A 256 14.64 -4.09 6.72
N GLU A 257 13.35 -4.09 7.06
CA GLU A 257 12.74 -5.14 7.88
C GLU A 257 12.40 -6.38 7.05
N ALA A 258 11.77 -6.22 5.88
CA ALA A 258 11.45 -7.33 4.98
C ALA A 258 12.70 -8.09 4.52
N ARG A 259 13.81 -7.39 4.24
CA ARG A 259 15.11 -8.01 3.87
C ARG A 259 15.76 -8.82 4.99
N LYS A 260 15.34 -8.68 6.26
CA LYS A 260 15.75 -9.58 7.37
C LYS A 260 15.08 -10.95 7.27
N VAL A 261 13.94 -11.03 6.58
CA VAL A 261 13.20 -12.27 6.31
C VAL A 261 13.63 -12.88 4.98
N SER A 262 13.58 -12.09 3.90
CA SER A 262 13.92 -12.54 2.55
C SER A 262 14.08 -11.35 1.59
N PRO A 263 15.03 -11.38 0.62
CA PRO A 263 15.07 -10.42 -0.48
C PRO A 263 13.79 -10.45 -1.34
N ASN A 264 13.30 -11.65 -1.66
CA ASN A 264 12.10 -11.85 -2.47
C ASN A 264 10.85 -11.28 -1.78
N TYR A 265 10.79 -11.38 -0.44
CA TYR A 265 9.73 -10.76 0.35
C TYR A 265 9.74 -9.24 0.31
N ALA A 266 10.92 -8.60 0.29
CA ALA A 266 11.02 -7.14 0.22
C ALA A 266 10.49 -6.57 -1.12
N ASP A 267 10.72 -7.29 -2.21
CA ASP A 267 10.15 -6.97 -3.52
C ASP A 267 8.62 -7.16 -3.52
N LEU A 268 8.12 -8.28 -2.96
CA LEU A 268 6.69 -8.57 -2.86
C LEU A 268 5.94 -7.54 -1.99
N VAL A 269 6.50 -7.15 -0.84
CA VAL A 269 5.91 -6.13 0.05
C VAL A 269 5.89 -4.75 -0.62
N SER A 270 6.85 -4.45 -1.51
CA SER A 270 6.84 -3.22 -2.32
C SER A 270 5.67 -3.14 -3.31
N LEU A 271 5.14 -4.29 -3.74
CA LEU A 271 3.92 -4.37 -4.55
C LEU A 271 2.66 -4.42 -3.69
N SER A 272 2.62 -5.25 -2.64
CA SER A 272 1.41 -5.45 -1.84
C SER A 272 0.99 -4.20 -1.08
N ALA A 273 1.93 -3.42 -0.53
CA ALA A 273 1.62 -2.14 0.13
C ALA A 273 0.83 -1.19 -0.78
N ARG A 274 1.18 -1.13 -2.06
CA ARG A 274 0.47 -0.32 -3.07
C ARG A 274 -0.93 -0.83 -3.36
N GLN A 275 -1.09 -2.15 -3.42
CA GLN A 275 -2.39 -2.79 -3.63
C GLN A 275 -3.32 -2.60 -2.40
N THR A 276 -2.79 -2.72 -1.18
CA THR A 276 -3.52 -2.49 0.07
C THR A 276 -4.12 -1.09 0.16
N PHE A 277 -3.31 -0.03 -0.01
CA PHE A 277 -3.81 1.35 0.15
C PHE A 277 -4.50 1.88 -1.11
N GLY A 278 -4.11 1.44 -2.31
CA GLY A 278 -4.74 1.83 -3.57
C GLY A 278 -6.18 1.33 -3.78
N GLY A 279 -6.68 0.46 -2.89
CA GLY A 279 -8.06 -0.03 -2.90
C GLY A 279 -9.02 0.70 -1.94
N VAL A 280 -8.58 1.74 -1.21
CA VAL A 280 -9.37 2.36 -0.11
C VAL A 280 -9.58 3.85 -0.32
N GLU A 281 -10.83 4.31 -0.26
CA GLU A 281 -11.17 5.74 -0.11
C GLU A 281 -11.50 6.03 1.38
N THR A 282 -10.90 7.09 1.94
CA THR A 282 -11.24 7.57 3.29
C THR A 282 -12.26 8.69 3.19
N ALA A 283 -13.41 8.52 3.83
CA ALA A 283 -14.56 9.41 3.73
C ALA A 283 -14.99 9.96 5.10
N VAL A 284 -15.79 11.01 5.09
CA VAL A 284 -16.29 11.71 6.28
C VAL A 284 -17.79 12.02 6.14
N SER A 285 -18.54 11.80 7.21
CA SER A 285 -19.93 12.24 7.35
C SER A 285 -20.01 13.68 7.86
N SER A 286 -21.19 14.32 7.78
CA SER A 286 -21.45 15.65 8.35
C SER A 286 -21.23 15.74 9.88
N SER A 287 -21.06 14.60 10.57
CA SER A 287 -20.64 14.50 11.97
C SER A 287 -19.12 14.63 12.21
N GLY A 288 -18.29 14.66 11.16
CA GLY A 288 -16.82 14.66 11.25
C GLY A 288 -16.18 13.27 11.45
N SER A 289 -16.97 12.21 11.61
CA SER A 289 -16.48 10.84 11.82
C SER A 289 -15.84 10.26 10.55
N ALA A 290 -14.57 9.86 10.64
CA ALA A 290 -13.85 9.18 9.55
C ALA A 290 -14.33 7.73 9.38
N ARG A 291 -14.48 7.30 8.13
CA ARG A 291 -14.75 5.90 7.74
C ARG A 291 -13.91 5.55 6.50
N MET A 292 -13.41 4.32 6.41
CA MET A 292 -12.65 3.84 5.26
C MET A 292 -13.46 2.80 4.49
N PHE A 293 -13.55 2.99 3.18
CA PHE A 293 -14.28 2.12 2.27
C PHE A 293 -13.32 1.46 1.29
N MET A 294 -13.22 0.14 1.37
CA MET A 294 -12.39 -0.69 0.50
C MET A 294 -13.22 -1.19 -0.68
N LYS A 295 -12.73 -0.99 -1.90
CA LYS A 295 -13.23 -1.65 -3.11
C LYS A 295 -12.51 -2.99 -3.28
N ASP A 296 -13.27 -4.04 -3.60
CA ASP A 296 -12.72 -5.34 -4.02
C ASP A 296 -12.08 -5.23 -5.43
N VAL A 297 -10.85 -4.71 -5.50
CA VAL A 297 -10.18 -4.37 -6.78
C VAL A 297 -9.70 -5.63 -7.51
N GLY A 298 -10.38 -5.96 -8.60
CA GLY A 298 -9.94 -6.95 -9.59
C GLY A 298 -10.71 -8.26 -9.56
N ILE A 299 -11.32 -8.62 -8.44
CA ILE A 299 -12.10 -9.86 -8.30
C ILE A 299 -13.61 -9.57 -8.40
N SER A 300 -14.10 -8.54 -7.70
CA SER A 300 -15.53 -8.15 -7.77
C SER A 300 -15.72 -6.62 -7.80
N GLN A 301 -16.81 -6.12 -7.20
CA GLN A 301 -17.04 -4.71 -6.90
C GLN A 301 -17.63 -4.52 -5.49
N ARG A 302 -17.41 -5.49 -4.58
CA ARG A 302 -17.86 -5.41 -3.19
C ARG A 302 -17.22 -4.25 -2.42
N VAL A 303 -17.94 -3.78 -1.41
CA VAL A 303 -17.49 -2.78 -0.43
C VAL A 303 -17.09 -3.48 0.87
N ASN A 304 -15.89 -3.20 1.39
CA ASN A 304 -15.31 -3.77 2.63
C ASN A 304 -15.47 -5.31 2.75
N PRO A 305 -14.91 -6.12 1.84
CA PRO A 305 -14.97 -7.58 1.98
C PRO A 305 -14.20 -8.04 3.22
N VAL A 306 -14.85 -8.79 4.10
CA VAL A 306 -14.31 -9.22 5.40
C VAL A 306 -13.04 -10.04 5.22
N GLU A 307 -12.99 -10.92 4.22
CA GLU A 307 -11.83 -11.77 3.93
C GLU A 307 -10.65 -10.99 3.31
N VAL A 308 -10.93 -9.92 2.54
CA VAL A 308 -9.88 -9.07 1.93
C VAL A 308 -9.29 -8.13 2.98
N ILE A 309 -10.11 -7.60 3.91
CA ILE A 309 -9.62 -6.87 5.08
C ILE A 309 -8.82 -7.81 5.99
N TYR A 310 -9.25 -9.06 6.18
CA TYR A 310 -8.50 -10.06 6.95
C TYR A 310 -7.12 -10.36 6.33
N ALA A 311 -7.06 -10.58 5.01
CA ALA A 311 -5.82 -10.82 4.27
C ALA A 311 -4.84 -9.62 4.34
N SER A 312 -5.37 -8.39 4.32
CA SER A 312 -4.57 -7.16 4.33
C SER A 312 -4.32 -6.57 5.72
N LEU A 313 -4.97 -7.09 6.77
CA LEU A 313 -4.81 -6.69 8.17
C LEU A 313 -3.35 -6.51 8.61
N PRO A 314 -2.38 -7.41 8.28
CA PRO A 314 -1.00 -7.25 8.75
C PRO A 314 -0.33 -5.96 8.26
N ALA A 315 -0.69 -5.48 7.07
CA ALA A 315 -0.19 -4.21 6.53
C ALA A 315 -0.78 -3.02 7.30
N TYR A 316 -2.09 -3.03 7.60
CA TYR A 316 -2.70 -1.99 8.44
C TYR A 316 -2.09 -1.96 9.84
N LEU A 317 -1.95 -3.11 10.51
CA LEU A 317 -1.37 -3.18 11.86
C LEU A 317 0.09 -2.69 11.91
N TYR A 318 0.88 -2.96 10.86
CA TYR A 318 2.29 -2.53 10.79
C TYR A 318 2.45 -1.04 10.42
N ILE A 319 1.55 -0.48 9.61
CA ILE A 319 1.60 0.92 9.15
C ILE A 319 0.94 1.84 10.17
N ASN A 320 -0.34 1.63 10.48
CA ASN A 320 -1.06 2.27 11.58
C ASN A 320 -2.29 1.43 11.97
N ALA A 321 -2.20 0.71 13.09
CA ALA A 321 -3.28 -0.15 13.59
C ALA A 321 -4.62 0.59 13.84
N THR A 322 -4.59 1.91 14.09
CA THR A 322 -5.81 2.72 14.22
C THR A 322 -6.62 2.77 12.90
N TRP A 323 -6.00 2.60 11.74
CA TRP A 323 -6.76 2.55 10.47
C TRP A 323 -7.61 1.29 10.33
N GLY A 324 -7.25 0.20 11.03
CA GLY A 324 -8.11 -0.98 11.16
C GLY A 324 -9.49 -0.62 11.72
N ARG A 325 -9.57 0.39 12.60
CA ARG A 325 -10.86 0.86 13.13
C ARG A 325 -11.73 1.42 12.02
N TYR A 326 -11.23 2.36 11.21
CA TYR A 326 -12.03 3.02 10.18
C TYR A 326 -12.53 2.06 9.08
N LEU A 327 -11.87 0.91 8.88
CA LEU A 327 -12.30 -0.15 7.96
C LEU A 327 -13.35 -1.10 8.57
N LEU A 328 -13.28 -1.36 9.88
CA LEU A 328 -14.17 -2.27 10.61
C LEU A 328 -15.43 -1.58 11.15
N GLU A 329 -15.34 -0.31 11.55
CA GLU A 329 -16.45 0.49 12.09
C GLU A 329 -17.66 0.51 11.13
N PRO A 330 -17.52 0.70 9.81
CA PRO A 330 -18.65 0.64 8.88
C PRO A 330 -19.32 -0.74 8.79
N LEU A 331 -18.54 -1.83 8.92
CA LEU A 331 -19.07 -3.20 8.95
C LEU A 331 -19.89 -3.45 10.23
N LEU A 332 -19.37 -3.03 11.39
CA LEU A 332 -20.04 -3.16 12.69
C LEU A 332 -21.30 -2.28 12.77
N GLU A 333 -21.20 -1.01 12.37
CA GLU A 333 -22.28 -0.01 12.38
C GLU A 333 -23.54 -0.52 11.68
N ASN A 334 -23.39 -1.13 10.50
CA ASN A 334 -24.49 -1.58 9.65
C ASN A 334 -25.09 -2.95 10.04
N GLN A 335 -24.53 -3.66 11.02
CA GLN A 335 -24.84 -5.08 11.26
C GLN A 335 -25.23 -5.43 12.70
N GLN A 336 -25.50 -4.42 13.55
CA GLN A 336 -25.77 -4.61 14.99
C GLN A 336 -26.92 -5.59 15.32
N SER A 337 -27.90 -5.71 14.42
CA SER A 337 -29.06 -6.61 14.55
C SER A 337 -28.88 -8.00 13.92
N SER A 338 -27.72 -8.27 13.30
CA SER A 338 -27.46 -9.53 12.58
C SER A 338 -26.94 -10.62 13.52
N LEU A 339 -27.45 -11.85 13.37
CA LEU A 339 -27.01 -13.02 14.16
C LEU A 339 -25.56 -13.46 13.87
N TYR A 340 -25.05 -13.10 12.69
CA TYR A 340 -23.70 -13.39 12.20
C TYR A 340 -23.23 -12.18 11.40
N ALA A 341 -21.91 -12.02 11.23
CA ALA A 341 -21.39 -11.04 10.28
C ALA A 341 -21.81 -11.36 8.83
N ALA A 342 -21.94 -10.33 8.00
CA ALA A 342 -22.06 -10.38 6.57
C ALA A 342 -20.66 -10.25 5.92
N PRO A 343 -20.45 -10.82 4.71
CA PRO A 343 -19.14 -10.84 4.05
C PRO A 343 -18.68 -9.47 3.51
N ASP A 344 -19.58 -8.49 3.38
CA ASP A 344 -19.33 -7.19 2.76
C ASP A 344 -20.38 -6.14 3.19
N LEU A 345 -20.33 -4.94 2.61
CA LEU A 345 -21.30 -3.84 2.78
C LEU A 345 -22.20 -3.60 1.55
N GLY A 346 -22.26 -4.56 0.63
CA GLY A 346 -22.92 -4.48 -0.65
C GLY A 346 -21.96 -4.76 -1.82
N VAL A 347 -22.52 -5.24 -2.94
CA VAL A 347 -21.76 -5.72 -4.11
C VAL A 347 -21.46 -4.64 -5.17
N ASN A 348 -21.77 -3.38 -4.88
CA ASN A 348 -21.83 -2.28 -5.86
C ASN A 348 -21.08 -1.01 -5.40
N TYR A 349 -19.78 -1.09 -5.12
CA TYR A 349 -18.94 0.08 -4.84
C TYR A 349 -19.15 1.19 -5.89
N PRO A 350 -19.29 2.48 -5.53
CA PRO A 350 -19.16 3.11 -4.21
C PRO A 350 -20.48 3.22 -3.41
N ILE A 351 -21.51 2.45 -3.76
CA ILE A 351 -22.81 2.47 -3.08
C ILE A 351 -22.83 1.42 -1.97
N VAL A 352 -22.82 1.89 -0.72
CA VAL A 352 -22.99 1.05 0.47
C VAL A 352 -24.47 0.76 0.67
N GLN A 353 -24.84 -0.52 0.56
CA GLN A 353 -26.23 -0.97 0.66
C GLN A 353 -26.54 -1.65 2.00
N GLY A 354 -25.50 -2.01 2.76
CA GLY A 354 -25.58 -2.89 3.92
C GLY A 354 -25.44 -4.36 3.48
N GLY A 355 -24.59 -5.11 4.17
CA GLY A 355 -24.33 -6.52 3.88
C GLY A 355 -25.48 -7.44 4.28
N ALA A 356 -25.79 -8.42 3.43
CA ALA A 356 -26.73 -9.49 3.79
C ALA A 356 -26.00 -10.60 4.56
N SER A 357 -26.34 -10.81 5.84
CA SER A 357 -25.76 -11.88 6.67
C SER A 357 -26.01 -13.25 6.05
N ASN A 358 -24.96 -14.03 5.77
CA ASN A 358 -25.06 -15.33 5.13
C ASN A 358 -24.82 -16.48 6.14
N ARG A 359 -25.86 -17.28 6.42
CA ARG A 359 -25.77 -18.44 7.32
C ARG A 359 -24.67 -19.43 6.92
N LEU A 360 -24.33 -19.57 5.62
CA LEU A 360 -23.25 -20.44 5.17
C LEU A 360 -21.87 -19.93 5.60
N ARG A 361 -21.65 -18.62 5.60
CA ARG A 361 -20.37 -17.99 5.99
C ARG A 361 -20.31 -17.58 7.46
N ALA A 362 -21.33 -17.92 8.24
CA ALA A 362 -21.49 -17.52 9.64
C ALA A 362 -20.25 -17.73 10.53
N ILE A 363 -19.47 -18.80 10.30
CA ILE A 363 -18.23 -19.08 11.04
C ILE A 363 -17.05 -18.27 10.50
N GLU A 364 -16.93 -18.16 9.17
CA GLU A 364 -15.83 -17.48 8.49
C GLU A 364 -15.86 -15.96 8.72
N ASP A 365 -16.99 -15.33 8.41
CA ASP A 365 -17.11 -13.86 8.45
C ASP A 365 -17.11 -13.37 9.90
N SER A 366 -17.86 -14.03 10.79
CA SER A 366 -17.89 -13.69 12.22
C SER A 366 -16.55 -13.97 12.90
N GLY A 367 -15.92 -15.11 12.62
CA GLY A 367 -14.60 -15.45 13.15
C GLY A 367 -13.54 -14.45 12.70
N SER A 368 -13.57 -14.06 11.42
CA SER A 368 -12.68 -13.02 10.89
C SER A 368 -12.92 -11.67 11.56
N MET A 369 -14.16 -11.20 11.67
CA MET A 369 -14.49 -9.94 12.35
C MET A 369 -14.05 -9.93 13.82
N LEU A 370 -14.24 -11.03 14.56
CA LEU A 370 -13.84 -11.14 15.97
C LEU A 370 -12.32 -10.99 16.14
N ILE A 371 -11.51 -11.68 15.34
CA ILE A 371 -10.05 -11.61 15.48
C ILE A 371 -9.51 -10.27 14.97
N MET A 372 -10.10 -9.71 13.90
CA MET A 372 -9.69 -8.40 13.36
C MET A 372 -9.97 -7.27 14.35
N THR A 373 -11.14 -7.29 14.99
CA THR A 373 -11.53 -6.27 15.97
C THR A 373 -10.66 -6.36 17.23
N TRP A 374 -10.36 -7.58 17.71
CA TRP A 374 -9.39 -7.76 18.80
C TRP A 374 -7.96 -7.34 18.42
N ALA A 375 -7.50 -7.68 17.21
CA ALA A 375 -6.19 -7.28 16.72
C ALA A 375 -6.04 -5.76 16.61
N GLN A 376 -7.03 -5.07 16.04
CA GLN A 376 -7.08 -3.61 15.98
C GLN A 376 -6.96 -3.01 17.38
N ALA A 377 -7.81 -3.43 18.32
CA ALA A 377 -7.83 -2.89 19.66
C ALA A 377 -6.51 -3.13 20.41
N ARG A 378 -5.93 -4.34 20.32
CA ARG A 378 -4.67 -4.67 21.00
C ARG A 378 -3.46 -3.93 20.44
N PHE A 379 -3.34 -3.82 19.10
CA PHE A 379 -2.17 -3.20 18.47
C PHE A 379 -2.22 -1.67 18.47
N SER A 380 -3.41 -1.07 18.49
CA SER A 380 -3.57 0.40 18.56
C SER A 380 -3.76 0.95 19.98
N GLY A 381 -4.25 0.12 20.91
CA GLY A 381 -4.73 0.56 22.22
C GLY A 381 -6.14 1.18 22.20
N ASP A 382 -6.75 1.41 21.03
CA ASP A 382 -8.10 1.97 20.93
C ASP A 382 -9.17 0.88 21.11
N GLN A 383 -9.79 0.88 22.29
CA GLN A 383 -10.87 -0.04 22.67
C GLN A 383 -12.27 0.38 22.17
N THR A 384 -12.42 1.48 21.41
CA THR A 384 -13.73 2.04 21.05
C THR A 384 -14.64 1.00 20.38
N LEU A 385 -14.13 0.23 19.40
CA LEU A 385 -14.92 -0.82 18.75
C LEU A 385 -15.34 -1.96 19.68
N LEU A 386 -14.58 -2.20 20.76
CA LEU A 386 -14.94 -3.20 21.76
C LEU A 386 -16.11 -2.69 22.61
N LEU A 387 -16.06 -1.43 23.01
CA LEU A 387 -17.06 -0.77 23.86
C LEU A 387 -18.39 -0.59 23.11
N ASP A 388 -18.34 -0.02 21.91
CA ASP A 388 -19.52 0.39 21.15
C ASP A 388 -20.29 -0.81 20.55
N TYR A 389 -19.61 -1.93 20.27
CA TYR A 389 -20.19 -3.09 19.58
C TYR A 389 -20.11 -4.41 20.36
N TYR A 390 -19.87 -4.37 21.68
CA TYR A 390 -19.72 -5.57 22.52
C TYR A 390 -20.86 -6.59 22.32
N ASP A 391 -22.12 -6.15 22.37
CA ASP A 391 -23.27 -7.05 22.30
C ASP A 391 -23.44 -7.67 20.90
N THR A 392 -23.00 -6.99 19.83
CA THR A 392 -22.96 -7.53 18.47
C THR A 392 -21.87 -8.60 18.35
N LEU A 393 -20.64 -8.31 18.79
CA LEU A 393 -19.52 -9.26 18.81
C LEU A 393 -19.86 -10.50 19.67
N LYS A 394 -20.51 -10.28 20.82
CA LYS A 394 -21.01 -11.34 21.69
C LYS A 394 -22.09 -12.18 21.00
N THR A 395 -23.06 -11.54 20.34
CA THR A 395 -24.12 -12.24 19.59
C THR A 395 -23.54 -13.12 18.49
N TRP A 396 -22.57 -12.61 17.74
CA TRP A 396 -21.86 -13.40 16.72
C TRP A 396 -21.10 -14.58 17.34
N THR A 397 -20.42 -14.38 18.47
CA THR A 397 -19.69 -15.45 19.18
C THR A 397 -20.63 -16.55 19.68
N ASP A 398 -21.75 -16.18 20.30
CA ASP A 398 -22.77 -17.14 20.76
C ASP A 398 -23.40 -17.92 19.60
N ASN A 399 -23.49 -17.30 18.41
CA ASN A 399 -23.93 -17.97 17.18
C ASN A 399 -22.85 -18.86 16.55
N VAL A 400 -21.56 -18.51 16.61
CA VAL A 400 -20.43 -19.38 16.21
C VAL A 400 -20.36 -20.63 17.11
N ILE A 401 -20.64 -20.48 18.41
CA ILE A 401 -20.78 -21.60 19.35
C ILE A 401 -22.00 -22.45 19.02
N SER A 402 -23.15 -21.83 18.73
CA SER A 402 -24.37 -22.53 18.32
C SER A 402 -24.23 -23.25 16.96
N ALA A 403 -23.36 -22.77 16.07
CA ALA A 403 -22.97 -23.42 14.82
C ALA A 403 -22.01 -24.62 15.02
N ASN A 404 -21.54 -24.86 16.25
CA ASN A 404 -20.59 -25.91 16.63
C ASN A 404 -19.30 -25.88 15.78
N ALA A 405 -18.66 -24.71 15.73
CA ALA A 405 -17.57 -24.44 14.79
C ALA A 405 -16.34 -25.36 14.88
N VAL A 406 -16.16 -26.15 15.93
CA VAL A 406 -15.11 -27.20 15.97
C VAL A 406 -15.38 -28.36 15.01
N VAL A 407 -16.62 -28.61 14.59
CA VAL A 407 -17.02 -29.66 13.62
C VAL A 407 -17.99 -29.06 12.56
N PRO A 408 -17.52 -28.13 11.72
CA PRO A 408 -18.38 -27.31 10.88
C PRO A 408 -19.05 -28.13 9.79
N SER A 409 -20.39 -28.11 9.73
CA SER A 409 -21.18 -28.87 8.74
C SER A 409 -22.24 -28.00 8.08
N GLY A 410 -22.17 -27.84 6.75
CA GLY A 410 -23.06 -26.94 5.99
C GLY A 410 -22.67 -25.46 6.08
N TYR A 411 -21.37 -25.19 6.17
CA TYR A 411 -20.77 -23.85 6.19
C TYR A 411 -19.72 -23.73 5.08
N GLN A 412 -19.25 -22.51 4.83
CA GLN A 412 -18.31 -22.14 3.76
C GLN A 412 -17.20 -21.22 4.31
N ASP A 413 -15.97 -21.42 3.86
CA ASP A 413 -14.79 -20.61 4.21
C ASP A 413 -14.49 -19.50 3.21
N ALA A 414 -13.37 -18.78 3.41
CA ALA A 414 -12.95 -17.69 2.51
C ALA A 414 -12.62 -18.18 1.10
N ASP A 415 -12.07 -19.40 0.97
CA ASP A 415 -11.73 -20.04 -0.30
C ASP A 415 -12.95 -20.65 -1.02
N GLY A 416 -14.08 -20.68 -0.34
CA GLY A 416 -15.36 -21.13 -0.87
C GLY A 416 -15.58 -22.64 -0.78
N LEU A 417 -14.72 -23.38 -0.08
CA LEU A 417 -14.90 -24.82 0.17
C LEU A 417 -16.14 -25.05 1.06
N THR A 418 -16.82 -26.19 0.88
CA THR A 418 -18.10 -26.49 1.56
C THR A 418 -18.17 -27.90 2.14
N SER A 419 -17.05 -28.63 2.17
CA SER A 419 -16.96 -29.94 2.83
C SER A 419 -17.27 -29.83 4.33
N THR A 420 -17.84 -30.90 4.87
CA THR A 420 -18.01 -31.04 6.33
C THR A 420 -16.64 -31.19 7.01
N ASN A 421 -16.48 -30.62 8.19
CA ASN A 421 -15.29 -30.69 9.03
C ASN A 421 -14.03 -30.05 8.39
N LEU A 422 -14.18 -28.95 7.64
CA LEU A 422 -13.06 -28.13 7.14
C LEU A 422 -12.16 -27.64 8.28
N THR A 423 -10.90 -28.06 8.27
CA THR A 423 -9.91 -27.79 9.33
C THR A 423 -9.63 -26.30 9.49
N ASN A 424 -9.44 -25.58 8.38
CA ASN A 424 -9.07 -24.17 8.39
C ASN A 424 -10.24 -23.28 8.86
N LEU A 425 -11.47 -23.61 8.46
CA LEU A 425 -12.71 -22.96 8.91
C LEU A 425 -12.97 -23.19 10.40
N ALA A 426 -12.74 -24.42 10.88
CA ALA A 426 -12.89 -24.73 12.30
C ALA A 426 -11.91 -23.91 13.15
N LEU A 427 -10.64 -23.82 12.72
CA LEU A 427 -9.63 -23.01 13.39
C LEU A 427 -10.02 -21.52 13.42
N LYS A 428 -10.57 -20.97 12.31
CA LYS A 428 -11.09 -19.59 12.25
C LYS A 428 -12.14 -19.33 13.33
N GLY A 429 -13.12 -20.23 13.48
CA GLY A 429 -14.16 -20.13 14.50
C GLY A 429 -13.61 -20.23 15.93
N ILE A 430 -12.67 -21.15 16.16
CA ILE A 430 -12.06 -21.38 17.49
C ILE A 430 -11.24 -20.17 17.95
N ILE A 431 -10.39 -19.61 17.07
CA ILE A 431 -9.63 -18.39 17.38
C ILE A 431 -10.56 -17.17 17.51
N GLY A 432 -11.68 -17.13 16.78
CA GLY A 432 -12.74 -16.12 16.96
C GLY A 432 -13.36 -16.15 18.36
N VAL A 433 -13.69 -17.33 18.89
CA VAL A 433 -14.18 -17.48 20.28
C VAL A 433 -13.09 -17.10 21.30
N ARG A 434 -11.81 -17.45 21.05
CA ARG A 434 -10.69 -17.01 21.89
C ARG A 434 -10.50 -15.48 21.87
N ALA A 435 -10.70 -14.83 20.73
CA ALA A 435 -10.68 -13.37 20.60
C ALA A 435 -11.81 -12.74 21.43
N MET A 436 -13.03 -13.30 21.38
CA MET A 436 -14.11 -12.81 22.24
C MET A 436 -13.79 -12.96 23.74
N ALA A 437 -13.10 -14.04 24.15
CA ALA A 437 -12.65 -14.19 25.53
C ALA A 437 -11.74 -13.05 25.99
N GLU A 438 -10.80 -12.61 25.15
CA GLU A 438 -9.92 -11.46 25.41
C GLU A 438 -10.67 -10.12 25.39
N ILE A 439 -11.64 -9.94 24.48
CA ILE A 439 -12.52 -8.76 24.43
C ILE A 439 -13.34 -8.66 25.72
N SER A 440 -13.99 -9.75 26.13
CA SER A 440 -14.73 -9.84 27.39
C SER A 440 -13.82 -9.61 28.61
N HIS A 441 -12.59 -10.12 28.61
CA HIS A 441 -11.63 -9.88 29.69
C HIS A 441 -11.25 -8.39 29.79
N THR A 442 -10.88 -7.79 28.66
CA THR A 442 -10.50 -6.37 28.52
C THR A 442 -11.60 -5.43 29.04
N LEU A 443 -12.86 -5.77 28.80
CA LEU A 443 -14.02 -4.98 29.25
C LEU A 443 -14.58 -5.40 30.63
N GLY A 444 -13.86 -6.23 31.39
CA GLY A 444 -14.26 -6.65 32.75
C GLY A 444 -15.46 -7.60 32.82
N LYS A 445 -15.85 -8.21 31.69
CA LYS A 445 -17.00 -9.13 31.54
C LYS A 445 -16.59 -10.55 31.95
N GLY A 446 -16.24 -10.75 33.22
CA GLY A 446 -15.56 -11.95 33.73
C GLY A 446 -16.24 -13.29 33.42
N ASP A 447 -17.58 -13.36 33.48
CA ASP A 447 -18.34 -14.58 33.20
C ASP A 447 -18.26 -14.97 31.71
N ASP A 448 -18.47 -14.00 30.81
CA ASP A 448 -18.33 -14.18 29.36
C ASP A 448 -16.89 -14.57 29.00
N ALA A 449 -15.90 -13.88 29.58
CA ALA A 449 -14.48 -14.19 29.36
C ALA A 449 -14.15 -15.64 29.75
N SER A 450 -14.61 -16.07 30.93
CA SER A 450 -14.39 -17.43 31.45
C SER A 450 -15.09 -18.49 30.60
N LYS A 451 -16.31 -18.21 30.14
CA LYS A 451 -17.09 -19.05 29.22
C LYS A 451 -16.37 -19.23 27.89
N TYR A 452 -16.04 -18.14 27.20
CA TYR A 452 -15.41 -18.20 25.88
C TYR A 452 -13.99 -18.78 25.94
N GLN A 453 -13.21 -18.47 26.99
CA GLN A 453 -11.91 -19.09 27.22
C GLN A 453 -12.02 -20.61 27.37
N SER A 454 -12.96 -21.08 28.19
CA SER A 454 -13.18 -22.51 28.41
C SER A 454 -13.61 -23.21 27.12
N GLN A 455 -14.51 -22.58 26.36
CA GLN A 455 -15.02 -23.14 25.10
C GLN A 455 -13.92 -23.27 24.03
N ALA A 456 -13.11 -22.22 23.85
CA ALA A 456 -11.99 -22.25 22.90
C ALA A 456 -10.92 -23.28 23.30
N SER A 457 -10.62 -23.41 24.60
CA SER A 457 -9.64 -24.38 25.11
C SER A 457 -10.10 -25.83 24.87
N GLN A 458 -11.37 -26.15 25.17
CA GLN A 458 -11.93 -27.48 24.89
C GLN A 458 -11.99 -27.78 23.38
N TRP A 459 -12.31 -26.77 22.57
CA TRP A 459 -12.41 -26.94 21.13
C TRP A 459 -11.07 -27.11 20.43
N ILE A 460 -10.00 -26.39 20.82
CA ILE A 460 -8.70 -26.60 20.19
C ILE A 460 -8.14 -27.99 20.51
N GLU A 461 -8.32 -28.46 21.75
CA GLU A 461 -8.03 -29.83 22.17
C GLU A 461 -8.76 -30.88 21.32
N GLN A 462 -9.96 -30.59 20.82
CA GLN A 462 -10.71 -31.48 19.93
C GLN A 462 -10.26 -31.31 18.47
N TRP A 463 -9.97 -30.09 18.04
CA TRP A 463 -9.50 -29.74 16.70
C TRP A 463 -8.18 -30.45 16.39
N GLU A 464 -7.16 -30.33 17.24
CA GLU A 464 -5.85 -30.97 17.02
C GLU A 464 -5.98 -32.48 16.84
N LYS A 465 -6.76 -33.13 17.72
CA LYS A 465 -7.04 -34.58 17.69
C LYS A 465 -7.87 -35.04 16.47
N SER A 466 -8.50 -34.11 15.75
CA SER A 466 -9.34 -34.39 14.57
C SER A 466 -8.70 -33.94 13.25
N ALA A 467 -7.80 -32.96 13.33
CA ALA A 467 -7.17 -32.27 12.20
C ALA A 467 -5.75 -32.75 11.92
N SER A 468 -4.93 -33.12 12.93
CA SER A 468 -3.64 -33.74 12.65
C SER A 468 -3.82 -35.23 12.35
N LEU A 469 -3.22 -35.68 11.25
CA LEU A 469 -3.12 -37.10 10.90
C LEU A 469 -1.81 -37.33 10.14
N ASN A 470 -1.06 -38.37 10.50
CA ASN A 470 0.20 -38.73 9.83
C ASN A 470 1.20 -37.55 9.75
N GLY A 471 1.34 -36.76 10.82
CA GLY A 471 2.36 -35.72 10.92
C GLY A 471 2.05 -34.41 10.17
N HIS A 472 0.78 -34.13 9.86
CA HIS A 472 0.34 -32.89 9.20
C HIS A 472 -1.16 -32.63 9.41
N LEU A 473 -1.61 -31.39 9.16
CA LEU A 473 -3.02 -31.03 9.19
C LEU A 473 -3.74 -31.40 7.87
N VAL A 474 -4.85 -32.12 7.98
CA VAL A 474 -5.69 -32.49 6.83
C VAL A 474 -6.61 -31.34 6.39
N SER A 475 -7.07 -31.36 5.14
CA SER A 475 -8.06 -30.41 4.60
C SER A 475 -9.37 -30.42 5.41
N SER A 476 -9.90 -31.62 5.65
CA SER A 476 -11.08 -31.85 6.49
C SER A 476 -10.96 -33.17 7.25
N TYR A 477 -11.55 -33.24 8.45
CA TYR A 477 -11.29 -34.35 9.37
C TYR A 477 -11.62 -35.71 8.76
N ASN A 478 -10.75 -36.70 9.00
CA ASN A 478 -10.80 -38.06 8.43
C ASN A 478 -10.48 -38.16 6.92
N ALA A 479 -10.25 -37.06 6.19
CA ALA A 479 -9.80 -37.09 4.80
C ALA A 479 -8.29 -37.41 4.73
N GLY A 480 -7.92 -38.63 5.14
CA GLY A 480 -6.55 -39.03 5.55
C GLY A 480 -5.46 -39.15 4.47
N GLY A 481 -5.60 -38.43 3.37
CA GLY A 481 -4.56 -38.18 2.36
C GLY A 481 -4.66 -36.77 1.75
N SER A 482 -5.33 -35.86 2.44
CA SER A 482 -5.52 -34.46 2.06
C SER A 482 -4.74 -33.54 2.99
N TRP A 483 -4.50 -32.31 2.54
CA TRP A 483 -3.81 -31.25 3.27
C TRP A 483 -4.32 -29.89 2.81
N GLY A 484 -4.02 -28.84 3.58
CA GLY A 484 -4.24 -27.45 3.17
C GLY A 484 -3.15 -26.51 3.67
N MET A 485 -3.10 -25.31 3.11
CA MET A 485 -2.40 -24.17 3.70
C MET A 485 -3.27 -23.64 4.84
N ILE A 486 -2.97 -24.04 6.08
CA ILE A 486 -3.79 -23.68 7.25
C ILE A 486 -3.40 -22.28 7.72
N TYR A 487 -3.63 -21.30 6.85
CA TYR A 487 -3.22 -19.91 7.04
C TYR A 487 -3.82 -19.27 8.29
N ASN A 488 -4.93 -19.80 8.83
CA ASN A 488 -5.52 -19.29 10.07
C ASN A 488 -4.66 -19.56 11.33
N LEU A 489 -3.65 -20.43 11.25
CA LEU A 489 -2.56 -20.52 12.25
C LEU A 489 -1.83 -19.19 12.45
N PHE A 490 -1.90 -18.27 11.47
CA PHE A 490 -1.34 -16.93 11.56
C PHE A 490 -2.01 -16.09 12.65
N ALA A 491 -3.33 -16.22 12.84
CA ALA A 491 -4.04 -15.39 13.81
C ALA A 491 -3.67 -15.74 15.26
N ASP A 492 -3.55 -17.03 15.59
CA ASP A 492 -3.08 -17.48 16.91
C ASP A 492 -1.65 -16.97 17.20
N LYS A 493 -0.76 -17.05 16.20
CA LYS A 493 0.64 -16.59 16.29
C LYS A 493 0.76 -15.06 16.38
N LEU A 494 0.03 -14.32 15.54
CA LEU A 494 -0.02 -12.85 15.55
C LEU A 494 -0.57 -12.31 16.88
N LEU A 495 -1.60 -12.97 17.40
CA LEU A 495 -2.25 -12.61 18.65
C LEU A 495 -1.58 -13.27 19.86
N GLY A 496 -0.46 -13.99 19.69
CA GLY A 496 0.28 -14.65 20.77
C GLY A 496 -0.62 -15.43 21.72
N MET A 497 -1.69 -16.04 21.19
CA MET A 497 -2.75 -16.65 21.99
C MET A 497 -2.31 -17.99 22.57
N ASN A 498 -1.33 -18.65 21.93
CA ASN A 498 -0.79 -19.96 22.28
C ASN A 498 -1.89 -21.01 22.46
N LEU A 499 -2.94 -20.92 21.64
CA LEU A 499 -4.08 -21.81 21.66
C LEU A 499 -3.73 -23.11 20.92
N VAL A 500 -3.01 -23.00 19.80
CA VAL A 500 -2.48 -24.15 19.05
C VAL A 500 -1.17 -24.61 19.70
N SER A 501 -1.03 -25.92 19.89
CA SER A 501 0.18 -26.52 20.45
C SER A 501 1.40 -26.28 19.55
N GLN A 502 2.58 -26.22 20.17
CA GLN A 502 3.80 -25.97 19.42
C GLN A 502 4.13 -27.10 18.43
N GLU A 503 3.70 -28.32 18.73
CA GLU A 503 3.87 -29.53 17.92
C GLU A 503 3.21 -29.40 16.53
N VAL A 504 1.98 -28.87 16.45
CA VAL A 504 1.26 -28.66 15.18
C VAL A 504 2.02 -27.75 14.20
N TYR A 505 2.69 -26.70 14.69
CA TYR A 505 3.53 -25.84 13.86
C TYR A 505 4.81 -26.56 13.38
N ASP A 506 5.42 -27.40 14.22
CA ASP A 506 6.62 -28.17 13.88
C ASP A 506 6.30 -29.31 12.88
N GLU A 507 5.12 -29.93 13.00
CA GLU A 507 4.55 -30.82 11.99
C GLU A 507 4.34 -30.09 10.65
N GLN A 508 3.76 -28.88 10.67
CA GLN A 508 3.48 -28.12 9.43
C GLN A 508 4.76 -27.67 8.73
N ASP A 509 5.79 -27.26 9.47
CA ASP A 509 7.11 -26.94 8.90
C ASP A 509 7.72 -28.15 8.20
N ALA A 510 7.70 -29.32 8.84
CA ALA A 510 8.21 -30.55 8.26
C ALA A 510 7.37 -31.00 7.05
N PHE A 511 6.05 -30.83 7.10
CA PHE A 511 5.15 -31.18 6.01
C PHE A 511 5.34 -30.27 4.79
N TYR A 512 5.24 -28.94 4.96
CA TYR A 512 5.41 -27.98 3.87
C TYR A 512 6.82 -28.07 3.27
N SER A 513 7.87 -28.24 4.08
CA SER A 513 9.25 -28.50 3.59
C SER A 513 9.33 -29.71 2.66
N ASN A 514 8.60 -30.79 2.97
CA ASN A 514 8.57 -31.99 2.14
C ASN A 514 7.69 -31.83 0.90
N LEU A 515 6.52 -31.19 1.03
CA LEU A 515 5.59 -30.94 -0.06
C LEU A 515 6.19 -30.05 -1.16
N LEU A 516 6.92 -29.00 -0.76
CA LEU A 516 7.57 -28.04 -1.66
C LEU A 516 8.61 -28.69 -2.60
N LYS A 517 9.25 -29.79 -2.20
CA LYS A 517 10.16 -30.58 -3.05
C LYS A 517 9.47 -31.19 -4.28
N SER A 518 8.13 -31.20 -4.28
CA SER A 518 7.27 -31.67 -5.38
C SER A 518 6.25 -30.61 -5.82
N ALA A 519 6.39 -29.36 -5.36
CA ALA A 519 5.48 -28.29 -5.70
C ALA A 519 5.61 -27.83 -7.15
N ASN A 520 4.64 -27.04 -7.56
CA ASN A 520 4.60 -26.44 -8.89
C ASN A 520 5.48 -25.18 -8.88
N LYS A 521 5.87 -24.67 -10.06
CA LYS A 521 6.75 -23.49 -10.15
C LYS A 521 6.25 -22.30 -9.33
N PHE A 522 4.93 -22.09 -9.30
CA PHE A 522 4.30 -20.96 -8.63
C PHE A 522 3.77 -21.30 -7.24
N GLY A 523 4.13 -22.46 -6.67
CA GLY A 523 3.87 -22.81 -5.28
C GLY A 523 2.85 -23.93 -5.05
N LEU A 524 2.17 -23.81 -3.92
CA LEU A 524 1.18 -24.75 -3.40
C LEU A 524 -0.23 -24.26 -3.69
N SER A 525 -1.18 -25.17 -3.86
CA SER A 525 -2.59 -24.79 -3.85
C SER A 525 -3.06 -24.58 -2.40
N PHE A 526 -4.03 -23.70 -2.16
CA PHE A 526 -4.49 -23.42 -0.80
C PHE A 526 -5.09 -24.66 -0.10
N ASP A 527 -5.62 -25.60 -0.87
CA ASP A 527 -6.17 -26.86 -0.39
C ASP A 527 -6.01 -27.97 -1.44
N SER A 528 -5.96 -29.23 -0.99
CA SER A 528 -5.78 -30.40 -1.86
C SER A 528 -7.05 -31.21 -2.11
N SER A 529 -8.20 -30.82 -1.56
CA SER A 529 -9.46 -31.52 -1.74
C SER A 529 -10.00 -31.36 -3.16
N THR A 530 -10.78 -32.34 -3.60
CA THR A 530 -11.38 -32.33 -4.95
C THR A 530 -12.63 -31.45 -5.07
N ASP A 531 -12.98 -30.65 -4.06
CA ASP A 531 -14.21 -29.85 -4.05
C ASP A 531 -14.20 -28.72 -5.10
N LEU A 532 -13.02 -28.23 -5.47
CA LEU A 532 -12.81 -27.37 -6.66
C LEU A 532 -13.37 -28.00 -7.95
N VAL A 533 -13.48 -29.33 -8.03
CA VAL A 533 -14.07 -30.06 -9.17
C VAL A 533 -15.59 -30.22 -9.01
N LYS A 534 -16.13 -30.24 -7.79
CA LYS A 534 -17.58 -30.37 -7.54
C LYS A 534 -18.36 -29.09 -7.88
N TYR A 535 -17.72 -27.92 -7.83
CA TYR A 535 -18.38 -26.64 -8.17
C TYR A 535 -18.80 -26.50 -9.65
N ARG A 536 -18.49 -27.48 -10.51
CA ARG A 536 -18.85 -27.53 -11.94
C ARG A 536 -20.36 -27.40 -12.24
N GLU A 537 -21.25 -27.72 -11.31
CA GLU A 537 -22.70 -27.85 -11.59
C GLU A 537 -23.61 -26.90 -10.80
N SER A 538 -23.08 -26.06 -9.91
CA SER A 538 -23.88 -25.06 -9.17
C SER A 538 -23.41 -23.63 -9.43
N LYS A 539 -24.35 -22.66 -9.45
CA LYS A 539 -24.13 -21.29 -9.91
C LYS A 539 -23.41 -20.38 -8.89
N ALA A 540 -22.27 -20.81 -8.34
CA ALA A 540 -21.36 -19.90 -7.65
C ALA A 540 -20.42 -19.24 -8.67
N THR A 541 -20.78 -18.04 -9.10
CA THR A 541 -20.02 -17.27 -10.12
C THR A 541 -18.62 -16.84 -9.67
N PHE A 542 -18.32 -16.91 -8.36
CA PHE A 542 -17.13 -16.29 -7.74
C PHE A 542 -15.82 -17.05 -8.04
N ILE A 543 -15.65 -18.25 -7.46
CA ILE A 543 -14.39 -19.05 -7.54
C ILE A 543 -13.98 -19.32 -9.00
N ILE A 544 -14.97 -19.61 -9.85
CA ILE A 544 -14.77 -19.98 -11.27
C ILE A 544 -14.09 -18.84 -12.08
N LEU A 545 -14.14 -17.59 -11.60
CA LEU A 545 -13.49 -16.44 -12.24
C LEU A 545 -12.05 -16.17 -11.75
N GLN A 546 -11.59 -16.75 -10.65
CA GLN A 546 -10.30 -16.38 -10.00
C GLN A 546 -9.12 -17.29 -10.40
N CYS A 547 -9.33 -18.60 -10.53
CA CYS A 547 -8.32 -19.55 -11.03
C CYS A 547 -8.78 -20.32 -12.29
N GLY A 548 -9.90 -19.89 -12.88
CA GLY A 548 -10.60 -20.64 -13.93
C GLY A 548 -11.11 -21.99 -13.42
N LEU A 549 -11.32 -22.95 -14.33
CA LEU A 549 -11.73 -24.32 -13.99
C LEU A 549 -10.57 -25.20 -13.49
N SER A 550 -9.67 -24.64 -12.67
CA SER A 550 -8.46 -25.34 -12.20
C SER A 550 -8.62 -25.90 -10.79
N ALA A 551 -8.04 -27.08 -10.54
CA ALA A 551 -7.96 -27.70 -9.22
C ALA A 551 -6.63 -27.36 -8.51
N TYR A 552 -6.05 -26.19 -8.82
CA TYR A 552 -4.69 -25.80 -8.43
C TYR A 552 -4.58 -24.33 -8.03
N CYS A 553 -5.62 -23.81 -7.37
CA CYS A 553 -5.74 -22.41 -7.01
C CYS A 553 -4.81 -22.09 -5.81
N ASP A 554 -4.01 -21.05 -5.93
CA ASP A 554 -3.15 -20.47 -4.88
C ASP A 554 -3.59 -19.02 -4.64
N GLY A 555 -3.41 -18.53 -3.41
CA GLY A 555 -3.58 -17.14 -3.01
C GLY A 555 -2.28 -16.65 -2.38
N ALA A 556 -1.63 -15.68 -3.01
CA ALA A 556 -0.43 -15.01 -2.52
C ALA A 556 -0.54 -14.58 -1.05
N GLU A 557 -1.71 -14.04 -0.68
CA GLU A 557 -2.08 -13.64 0.67
C GLU A 557 -2.00 -14.82 1.66
N TRP A 558 -2.59 -15.97 1.31
CA TRP A 558 -2.58 -17.18 2.14
C TRP A 558 -1.19 -17.83 2.19
N THR A 559 -0.44 -17.79 1.09
CA THR A 559 0.97 -18.20 1.09
C THR A 559 1.82 -17.28 1.97
N PHE A 560 1.54 -15.97 2.06
CA PHE A 560 2.24 -15.06 2.99
C PHE A 560 1.88 -15.32 4.46
N LEU A 561 0.59 -15.52 4.77
CA LEU A 561 0.17 -15.86 6.14
C LEU A 561 0.78 -17.21 6.58
N THR A 562 0.82 -18.19 5.68
CA THR A 562 1.46 -19.50 5.93
C THR A 562 2.98 -19.36 6.06
N ALA A 563 3.65 -18.57 5.22
CA ALA A 563 5.07 -18.27 5.38
C ALA A 563 5.38 -17.60 6.74
N ALA A 564 4.47 -16.77 7.26
CA ALA A 564 4.60 -16.16 8.58
C ALA A 564 4.38 -17.16 9.74
N THR A 565 3.66 -18.26 9.56
CA THR A 565 3.49 -19.29 10.61
C THR A 565 4.70 -20.21 10.73
N THR A 566 5.42 -20.47 9.64
CA THR A 566 6.64 -21.30 9.66
C THR A 566 7.71 -20.82 10.66
N LYS A 567 8.53 -21.73 11.17
CA LYS A 567 9.80 -21.40 11.86
C LYS A 567 10.99 -21.53 10.90
N ASP A 568 11.05 -22.63 10.13
CA ASP A 568 12.17 -22.91 9.24
C ASP A 568 12.31 -21.86 8.13
N SER A 569 13.52 -21.31 8.02
CA SER A 569 13.82 -20.26 7.04
C SER A 569 13.87 -20.76 5.60
N SER A 570 14.12 -22.05 5.35
CA SER A 570 14.17 -22.58 3.99
C SER A 570 12.77 -22.84 3.43
N THR A 571 11.86 -23.42 4.23
CA THR A 571 10.42 -23.52 3.92
C THR A 571 9.82 -22.13 3.71
N ARG A 572 10.16 -21.16 4.56
CA ARG A 572 9.69 -19.77 4.42
C ARG A 572 10.17 -19.12 3.12
N GLU A 573 11.46 -19.20 2.83
CA GLU A 573 12.02 -18.63 1.59
C GLU A 573 11.40 -19.29 0.36
N GLU A 574 11.20 -20.62 0.37
CA GLU A 574 10.67 -21.36 -0.77
C GLU A 574 9.19 -21.03 -1.08
N LEU A 575 8.37 -20.82 -0.05
CA LEU A 575 7.01 -20.28 -0.18
C LEU A 575 7.03 -18.88 -0.82
N LEU A 576 7.88 -17.97 -0.31
CA LEU A 576 7.95 -16.58 -0.76
C LEU A 576 8.56 -16.45 -2.17
N ARG A 577 9.56 -17.28 -2.50
CA ARG A 577 10.15 -17.42 -3.84
C ARG A 577 9.11 -17.85 -4.87
N SER A 578 8.23 -18.79 -4.52
CA SER A 578 7.18 -19.26 -5.42
C SER A 578 6.22 -18.14 -5.88
N VAL A 579 5.81 -17.28 -4.93
CA VAL A 579 4.97 -16.09 -5.23
C VAL A 579 5.76 -15.04 -6.02
N HIS A 580 7.03 -14.79 -5.66
CA HIS A 580 7.91 -13.85 -6.38
C HIS A 580 8.13 -14.27 -7.83
N GLU A 581 8.37 -15.56 -8.10
CA GLU A 581 8.46 -16.09 -9.45
C GLU A 581 7.14 -15.94 -10.23
N LYS A 582 5.98 -16.11 -9.59
CA LYS A 582 4.67 -15.85 -10.22
C LYS A 582 4.48 -14.38 -10.59
N ALA A 583 4.96 -13.47 -9.76
CA ALA A 583 4.90 -12.03 -9.98
C ALA A 583 5.88 -11.54 -11.08
N GLN A 584 6.93 -12.31 -11.39
CA GLN A 584 7.86 -12.02 -12.49
C GLN A 584 7.35 -12.41 -13.90
N VAL A 585 6.47 -13.42 -14.05
CA VAL A 585 6.26 -14.09 -15.35
C VAL A 585 5.58 -13.22 -16.42
N ASN A 586 4.86 -12.16 -16.03
CA ASN A 586 4.31 -11.19 -16.98
C ASN A 586 4.45 -9.76 -16.46
N PRO A 587 5.57 -9.08 -16.75
CA PRO A 587 5.86 -7.76 -16.19
C PRO A 587 4.98 -6.63 -16.75
N SER A 588 4.22 -6.91 -17.81
CA SER A 588 3.30 -5.96 -18.47
C SER A 588 1.86 -6.12 -18.01
N ALA A 589 1.51 -7.23 -17.35
CA ALA A 589 0.24 -7.44 -16.69
C ALA A 589 0.35 -7.10 -15.19
N ALA A 590 -0.78 -7.16 -14.48
CA ALA A 590 -0.80 -7.05 -13.03
C ALA A 590 -0.59 -8.40 -12.34
N PHE A 591 -0.07 -8.32 -11.11
CA PHE A 591 -0.05 -9.44 -10.20
C PHE A 591 -1.42 -9.58 -9.51
N SER A 592 -2.22 -10.54 -9.98
CA SER A 592 -3.39 -11.04 -9.25
C SER A 592 -2.92 -11.80 -8.01
N SER A 593 -3.60 -11.60 -6.88
CA SER A 593 -3.27 -12.33 -5.64
C SER A 593 -3.64 -13.81 -5.76
N THR A 594 -4.81 -14.13 -6.34
CA THR A 594 -5.21 -15.49 -6.71
C THR A 594 -4.68 -15.89 -8.09
N TYR A 595 -4.15 -17.11 -8.24
CA TYR A 595 -3.69 -17.66 -9.53
C TYR A 595 -3.66 -19.20 -9.57
N ASP A 596 -3.38 -19.78 -10.74
CA ASP A 596 -3.12 -21.21 -10.92
C ASP A 596 -1.65 -21.55 -10.62
N ALA A 597 -1.38 -22.40 -9.62
CA ALA A 597 -0.02 -22.77 -9.22
C ALA A 597 0.73 -23.57 -10.30
N LYS A 598 0.02 -24.31 -11.18
CA LYS A 598 0.58 -25.15 -12.25
C LYS A 598 0.77 -24.43 -13.58
N LYS A 599 -0.06 -23.43 -13.88
CA LYS A 599 -0.06 -22.75 -15.18
C LYS A 599 0.35 -21.29 -15.05
N ASN A 600 0.98 -20.73 -16.09
CA ASN A 600 1.10 -19.27 -16.20
C ASN A 600 -0.24 -18.64 -16.66
N VAL A 601 -1.31 -18.92 -15.90
CA VAL A 601 -2.65 -18.36 -16.12
C VAL A 601 -3.04 -17.64 -14.83
N SER A 602 -3.00 -16.31 -14.89
CA SER A 602 -3.71 -15.46 -13.94
C SER A 602 -5.17 -15.35 -14.38
N SER A 603 -6.09 -15.20 -13.44
CA SER A 603 -7.49 -14.88 -13.70
C SER A 603 -8.01 -13.94 -12.60
N GLY A 604 -9.02 -13.12 -12.93
CA GLY A 604 -9.24 -11.83 -12.27
C GLY A 604 -8.64 -10.65 -13.05
N PHE A 605 -9.13 -9.44 -12.76
CA PHE A 605 -8.72 -8.17 -13.37
C PHE A 605 -7.54 -7.50 -12.64
N SER A 606 -6.97 -6.44 -13.25
CA SER A 606 -5.56 -6.07 -13.07
C SER A 606 -5.26 -5.00 -11.99
N SER A 607 -4.93 -5.46 -10.77
CA SER A 607 -4.43 -4.69 -9.61
C SER A 607 -2.99 -4.13 -9.77
N LEU A 608 -2.80 -3.26 -10.77
CA LEU A 608 -1.55 -2.54 -11.15
C LEU A 608 -0.41 -3.42 -11.72
N PRO A 609 0.34 -2.94 -12.74
CA PRO A 609 1.27 -3.76 -13.50
C PRO A 609 2.53 -4.12 -12.68
N SER A 610 2.85 -5.40 -12.59
CA SER A 610 3.94 -5.93 -11.77
C SER A 610 5.28 -5.90 -12.53
N GLN A 611 5.89 -4.71 -12.65
CA GLN A 611 7.13 -4.48 -13.42
C GLN A 611 8.42 -5.15 -12.87
N LEU A 612 8.30 -6.29 -12.18
CA LEU A 612 9.39 -7.05 -11.57
C LEU A 612 10.50 -7.50 -12.55
N ALA A 613 10.20 -7.72 -13.83
CA ALA A 613 11.23 -8.13 -14.80
C ALA A 613 12.27 -7.03 -15.13
N GLY A 614 12.10 -5.79 -14.61
CA GLY A 614 13.17 -4.79 -14.62
C GLY A 614 14.30 -5.08 -13.61
N LEU A 615 14.03 -5.92 -12.60
CA LEU A 615 14.96 -6.23 -11.50
C LEU A 615 15.80 -7.48 -11.75
N SER A 616 15.42 -8.36 -12.69
CA SER A 616 16.13 -9.62 -12.99
C SER A 616 17.49 -9.46 -13.69
N GLY A 617 17.90 -8.23 -14.01
CA GLY A 617 19.21 -7.92 -14.62
C GLY A 617 20.08 -6.89 -13.88
N ASN A 618 19.55 -6.18 -12.88
CA ASN A 618 20.24 -5.06 -12.22
C ASN A 618 20.36 -5.29 -10.71
N THR A 619 21.59 -5.39 -10.21
CA THR A 619 21.88 -5.49 -8.78
C THR A 619 21.50 -4.19 -8.07
N VAL A 620 20.48 -4.22 -7.21
CA VAL A 620 20.28 -3.15 -6.21
C VAL A 620 21.56 -3.08 -5.37
N VAL A 621 22.21 -1.90 -5.33
CA VAL A 621 23.62 -1.78 -4.95
C VAL A 621 23.85 -1.91 -3.43
N GLY A 622 23.75 -3.14 -2.93
CA GLY A 622 24.26 -3.55 -1.63
C GLY A 622 25.79 -3.54 -1.65
N GLY A 623 26.41 -2.49 -1.12
CA GLY A 623 27.84 -2.21 -1.24
C GLY A 623 28.76 -3.19 -0.53
N THR A 624 29.05 -4.34 -1.16
CA THR A 624 30.14 -5.26 -0.77
C THR A 624 30.90 -5.74 -2.01
N GLY A 625 32.24 -5.73 -1.97
CA GLY A 625 33.10 -6.23 -3.04
C GLY A 625 34.10 -5.20 -3.62
N ASN A 626 35.38 -5.53 -3.58
CA ASN A 626 36.47 -4.63 -3.99
C ASN A 626 36.61 -4.49 -5.52
N LYS A 627 36.20 -3.35 -6.09
CA LYS A 627 36.83 -2.66 -7.25
C LYS A 627 36.27 -1.23 -7.38
N LYS A 628 37.11 -0.27 -7.78
CA LYS A 628 36.73 1.16 -7.88
C LYS A 628 36.16 1.53 -9.26
N PRO A 629 34.93 2.04 -9.32
CA PRO A 629 34.54 3.15 -10.21
C PRO A 629 34.39 4.45 -9.41
N ALA A 630 34.24 5.59 -10.10
CA ALA A 630 34.27 6.93 -9.51
C ALA A 630 32.96 7.41 -8.84
N ALA A 631 32.20 6.52 -8.20
CA ALA A 631 30.89 6.83 -7.59
C ALA A 631 30.96 7.36 -6.14
N GLY A 632 32.14 7.42 -5.52
CA GLY A 632 32.31 7.71 -4.09
C GLY A 632 31.98 9.14 -3.63
N ALA A 633 31.72 10.08 -4.53
CA ALA A 633 31.51 11.49 -4.19
C ALA A 633 30.21 11.75 -3.42
N ILE A 634 29.12 11.04 -3.76
CA ILE A 634 27.77 11.33 -3.24
C ILE A 634 27.62 10.83 -1.80
N ALA A 635 28.01 9.57 -1.52
CA ALA A 635 28.04 9.04 -0.14
C ALA A 635 29.05 9.79 0.75
N GLY A 636 30.17 10.26 0.18
CA GLY A 636 31.17 11.07 0.88
C GLY A 636 30.64 12.43 1.35
N GLY A 637 29.68 13.02 0.63
CA GLY A 637 29.10 14.33 0.97
C GLY A 637 28.31 14.32 2.28
N VAL A 638 27.44 13.31 2.49
CA VAL A 638 26.61 13.22 3.71
C VAL A 638 27.45 12.87 4.94
N ILE A 639 28.34 11.88 4.82
CA ILE A 639 29.23 11.48 5.93
C ILE A 639 30.24 12.58 6.25
N GLY A 640 30.80 13.25 5.24
CA GLY A 640 31.68 14.41 5.40
C GLY A 640 30.98 15.62 6.00
N GLY A 641 29.71 15.87 5.64
CA GLY A 641 28.87 16.92 6.23
C GLY A 641 28.61 16.68 7.72
N LEU A 642 28.20 15.46 8.10
CA LEU A 642 27.97 15.10 9.50
C LEU A 642 29.26 15.13 10.33
N ALA A 643 30.37 14.63 9.78
CA ALA A 643 31.68 14.72 10.44
C ALA A 643 32.16 16.18 10.58
N GLY A 644 31.95 17.02 9.56
CA GLY A 644 32.22 18.45 9.60
C GLY A 644 31.39 19.17 10.66
N LEU A 645 30.09 18.89 10.72
CA LEU A 645 29.18 19.45 11.74
C LEU A 645 29.62 19.02 13.16
N ALA A 646 29.96 17.75 13.36
CA ALA A 646 30.49 17.24 14.62
C ALA A 646 31.82 17.94 15.01
N ILE A 647 32.74 18.15 14.07
CA ILE A 647 34.00 18.88 14.30
C ILE A 647 33.73 20.35 14.64
N VAL A 648 32.76 21.02 14.01
CA VAL A 648 32.36 22.39 14.34
C VAL A 648 31.70 22.47 15.73
N ILE A 649 30.85 21.51 16.10
CA ILE A 649 30.22 21.44 17.43
C ILE A 649 31.28 21.17 18.51
N ILE A 650 32.16 20.18 18.31
CA ILE A 650 33.26 19.86 19.24
C ILE A 650 34.23 21.04 19.34
N GLY A 651 34.59 21.67 18.22
CA GLY A 651 35.42 22.87 18.18
C GLY A 651 34.79 24.03 18.95
N SER A 652 33.49 24.25 18.80
CA SER A 652 32.73 25.27 19.53
C SER A 652 32.69 24.99 21.04
N LEU A 653 32.45 23.73 21.44
CA LEU A 653 32.45 23.30 22.84
C LEU A 653 33.85 23.40 23.47
N LEU A 654 34.91 23.07 22.73
CA LEU A 654 36.30 23.23 23.18
C LEU A 654 36.72 24.71 23.23
N TRP A 655 36.25 25.55 22.32
CA TRP A 655 36.46 27.00 22.37
C TRP A 655 35.72 27.64 23.54
N MET A 656 34.46 27.26 23.80
CA MET A 656 33.71 27.70 24.98
C MET A 656 34.34 27.21 26.29
N ARG A 657 34.92 26.00 26.33
CA ARG A 657 35.71 25.51 27.46
C ARG A 657 37.02 26.29 27.65
N ARG A 658 37.77 26.58 26.58
CA ARG A 658 38.98 27.42 26.64
C ARG A 658 38.68 28.84 27.10
N LYS A 659 37.60 29.46 26.60
CA LYS A 659 37.16 30.80 27.01
C LYS A 659 36.69 30.88 28.48
N LYS A 660 36.40 29.74 29.12
CA LYS A 660 36.21 29.61 30.58
C LYS A 660 37.49 29.26 31.35
N SER A 661 38.59 28.96 30.67
CA SER A 661 39.91 28.63 31.24
C SER A 661 40.92 29.78 31.13
N ASP A 662 40.69 30.77 30.25
CA ASP A 662 41.59 31.92 30.04
C ASP A 662 41.53 32.99 31.16
N GLN A 663 40.79 32.73 32.26
CA GLN A 663 40.95 33.45 33.53
C GLN A 663 41.78 32.63 34.52
N VAL A 664 43.09 32.56 34.27
CA VAL A 664 44.20 32.58 35.25
C VAL A 664 45.53 32.47 34.48
N GLN A 665 46.46 33.39 34.73
CA GLN A 665 47.89 33.20 34.46
C GLN A 665 48.64 33.26 35.81
N PRO A 666 49.81 32.60 35.89
CA PRO A 666 51.02 33.41 35.80
C PRO A 666 52.19 32.79 34.98
N SER A 667 52.71 33.59 34.05
CA SER A 667 54.15 33.88 33.81
C SER A 667 55.19 32.77 33.49
N ARG A 668 56.10 33.12 32.54
CA ARG A 668 57.44 32.54 32.25
C ARG A 668 57.48 31.14 31.59
N GLU A 669 58.45 30.79 30.72
CA GLU A 669 59.43 31.57 29.90
C GLU A 669 59.79 30.75 28.62
N LYS A 670 60.82 31.16 27.84
CA LYS A 670 61.28 30.57 26.54
C LYS A 670 61.77 29.11 26.68
N GLU A 671 61.95 28.25 25.65
CA GLU A 671 62.80 28.44 24.45
C GLU A 671 62.53 27.44 23.25
N SER A 672 63.55 26.98 22.51
CA SER A 672 63.54 26.81 21.02
C SER A 672 63.42 25.40 20.36
N ILE A 673 62.98 25.44 19.09
CA ILE A 673 63.17 24.56 17.88
C ILE A 673 64.61 24.01 17.62
N PRO A 674 64.96 23.17 16.57
CA PRO A 674 64.18 22.46 15.50
C PRO A 674 64.59 21.01 15.03
N ALA A 675 63.66 20.36 14.29
CA ALA A 675 63.71 19.43 13.11
C ALA A 675 64.96 18.64 12.56
N ARG A 676 64.68 17.48 11.91
CA ARG A 676 65.44 16.68 10.86
C ARG A 676 64.62 15.42 10.44
N TYR A 677 64.85 14.63 9.36
CA TYR A 677 65.17 14.86 7.92
C TYR A 677 65.18 13.50 7.12
N PHE A 678 64.73 13.44 5.84
CA PHE A 678 64.93 12.36 4.81
C PHE A 678 64.38 10.92 5.08
N GLY A 679 64.20 10.00 4.10
CA GLY A 679 64.18 10.13 2.62
C GLY A 679 64.16 8.81 1.78
N ARG A 680 63.40 8.82 0.67
CA ARG A 680 63.64 8.29 -0.71
C ARG A 680 64.17 6.86 -1.03
N LEU A 681 63.39 6.08 -1.82
CA LEU A 681 63.74 5.09 -2.88
C LEU A 681 62.47 4.83 -3.74
N GLY A 682 62.39 4.12 -4.88
CA GLY A 682 63.32 3.32 -5.74
C GLY A 682 62.69 3.04 -7.14
N SER A 683 63.21 2.11 -7.98
CA SER A 683 62.73 1.79 -9.35
C SER A 683 63.31 0.48 -9.95
N MET A 684 62.55 -0.28 -10.78
CA MET A 684 62.91 -1.05 -12.04
C MET A 684 61.91 -2.22 -12.33
N ASN A 685 61.38 -2.44 -13.55
CA ASN A 685 61.88 -3.12 -14.80
C ASN A 685 62.20 -4.64 -14.65
N SER A 686 61.94 -5.58 -15.59
CA SER A 686 61.23 -5.62 -16.92
C SER A 686 61.20 -7.06 -17.53
N ILE A 687 60.76 -7.23 -18.81
CA ILE A 687 61.20 -8.25 -19.84
C ILE A 687 60.40 -9.57 -20.13
N LEU A 688 59.97 -9.69 -21.43
CA LEU A 688 59.71 -10.87 -22.33
C LEU A 688 58.73 -12.02 -21.94
N GLY A 689 58.18 -12.85 -22.85
CA GLY A 689 58.49 -13.08 -24.29
C GLY A 689 57.29 -13.41 -25.23
N ARG A 690 57.51 -14.19 -26.32
CA ARG A 690 56.76 -14.11 -27.61
C ARG A 690 56.70 -15.45 -28.39
N ASN A 691 55.64 -15.67 -29.20
CA ASN A 691 55.58 -16.30 -30.56
C ASN A 691 54.15 -16.81 -30.88
N ASP A 692 53.49 -16.37 -31.97
CA ASP A 692 53.34 -17.00 -33.32
C ASP A 692 52.35 -18.21 -33.37
N ARG A 693 51.48 -18.45 -34.39
CA ARG A 693 51.16 -17.75 -35.66
C ARG A 693 49.87 -18.27 -36.37
N HIS A 694 49.41 -17.49 -37.35
CA HIS A 694 48.62 -17.85 -38.56
C HIS A 694 47.10 -18.14 -38.51
N SER A 695 46.38 -17.35 -39.33
CA SER A 695 45.12 -17.63 -40.05
C SER A 695 45.47 -17.90 -41.54
N PRO A 696 44.56 -17.89 -42.55
CA PRO A 696 43.08 -17.96 -42.56
C PRO A 696 42.52 -18.99 -43.60
N ALA A 697 41.19 -19.17 -43.67
CA ALA A 697 40.46 -19.50 -44.91
C ALA A 697 38.94 -19.26 -44.80
N ASN A 698 38.33 -18.81 -45.90
CA ASN A 698 36.91 -18.89 -46.27
C ASN A 698 36.90 -19.25 -47.78
N PRO A 699 35.89 -19.95 -48.34
CA PRO A 699 34.84 -19.21 -49.07
C PRO A 699 33.45 -19.91 -49.22
N ASP A 700 32.43 -19.13 -49.61
CA ASP A 700 31.40 -19.39 -50.66
C ASP A 700 30.44 -20.62 -50.62
N ILE A 701 29.22 -20.65 -51.21
CA ILE A 701 28.17 -19.66 -51.62
C ILE A 701 26.85 -20.42 -51.94
N GLU A 702 25.73 -19.72 -52.24
CA GLU A 702 24.48 -20.23 -52.88
C GLU A 702 23.52 -21.14 -52.07
N SER A 703 22.19 -21.20 -52.32
CA SER A 703 21.34 -20.50 -53.33
C SER A 703 19.90 -20.18 -52.86
N LEU A 704 19.39 -19.02 -53.30
CA LEU A 704 18.03 -18.66 -53.76
C LEU A 704 16.79 -19.58 -53.51
N GLY A 705 15.67 -18.95 -53.13
CA GLY A 705 14.29 -19.48 -53.28
C GLY A 705 13.22 -18.48 -52.83
N THR A 706 12.29 -18.07 -53.71
CA THR A 706 11.33 -16.95 -53.47
C THR A 706 9.96 -17.16 -54.13
N LEU A 707 8.90 -16.53 -53.57
CA LEU A 707 7.52 -16.38 -54.11
C LEU A 707 6.66 -17.69 -54.05
N THR A 708 5.32 -17.71 -53.91
CA THR A 708 4.30 -16.68 -53.55
C THR A 708 2.97 -17.33 -53.10
N LEU A 709 2.17 -16.58 -52.32
CA LEU A 709 0.68 -16.50 -52.29
C LEU A 709 -0.21 -17.73 -52.55
N GLY A 710 -1.15 -17.95 -51.63
CA GLY A 710 -2.42 -18.67 -51.85
C GLY A 710 -3.50 -18.14 -50.91
N ASP A 711 -4.53 -17.48 -51.45
CA ASP A 711 -5.68 -16.93 -50.71
C ASP A 711 -6.83 -17.94 -50.66
N HIS A 712 -7.53 -18.04 -49.53
CA HIS A 712 -9.00 -17.90 -49.55
C HIS A 712 -9.66 -17.72 -48.18
N SER A 713 -10.61 -16.79 -48.15
CA SER A 713 -11.59 -16.60 -47.07
C SER A 713 -12.55 -17.78 -46.91
N GLN A 714 -13.14 -17.93 -45.72
CA GLN A 714 -14.59 -18.08 -45.56
C GLN A 714 -15.08 -17.38 -44.28
N ARG A 715 -16.37 -17.06 -44.24
CA ARG A 715 -16.99 -16.10 -43.31
C ARG A 715 -18.41 -16.55 -43.00
N THR A 716 -18.73 -16.80 -41.74
CA THR A 716 -20.09 -17.15 -41.30
C THR A 716 -20.63 -16.12 -40.31
N GLN A 717 -21.82 -15.61 -40.60
CA GLN A 717 -22.60 -14.72 -39.73
C GLN A 717 -23.57 -15.53 -38.88
N LEU A 718 -23.87 -15.05 -37.67
CA LEU A 718 -25.09 -15.26 -36.89
C LEU A 718 -24.99 -14.34 -35.66
N GLY A 719 -26.00 -13.58 -35.23
CA GLY A 719 -27.28 -13.26 -35.87
C GLY A 719 -28.12 -12.41 -34.89
N HIS A 720 -28.60 -11.23 -35.31
CA HIS A 720 -29.43 -10.39 -34.43
C HIS A 720 -30.80 -11.03 -34.18
N TYR A 721 -31.30 -10.90 -32.94
CA TYR A 721 -32.73 -10.98 -32.66
C TYR A 721 -33.19 -9.72 -31.92
N TYR A 722 -34.21 -9.08 -32.48
CA TYR A 722 -34.87 -7.89 -31.97
C TYR A 722 -36.37 -8.10 -32.14
N ASN A 723 -37.15 -7.99 -31.06
CA ASN A 723 -38.61 -7.76 -31.03
C ASN A 723 -39.15 -8.04 -29.61
N ASN A 724 -40.33 -7.54 -29.19
CA ASN A 724 -40.97 -6.23 -29.36
C ASN A 724 -42.29 -6.29 -28.58
N SER A 725 -42.56 -5.36 -27.66
CA SER A 725 -43.90 -5.21 -27.07
C SER A 725 -44.15 -3.81 -26.51
N GLN A 726 -44.31 -2.88 -27.45
CA GLN A 726 -45.30 -1.80 -27.45
C GLN A 726 -45.79 -1.20 -26.11
N SER A 727 -45.41 0.07 -25.90
CA SER A 727 -46.34 1.22 -25.80
C SER A 727 -47.61 1.11 -24.95
N SER A 728 -47.67 1.94 -23.91
CA SER A 728 -48.87 2.75 -23.63
C SER A 728 -48.49 4.15 -23.12
N THR A 729 -49.32 5.15 -23.42
CA THR A 729 -49.10 6.57 -23.04
C THR A 729 -50.21 7.08 -22.11
N LEU A 730 -49.86 8.09 -21.32
CA LEU A 730 -50.68 8.91 -20.41
C LEU A 730 -52.15 9.13 -20.84
N PRO A 731 -53.04 9.34 -19.85
CA PRO A 731 -53.56 10.71 -19.73
C PRO A 731 -53.57 11.31 -18.31
N THR A 732 -53.76 12.62 -18.27
CA THR A 732 -53.69 13.54 -17.12
C THR A 732 -54.99 13.67 -16.29
N ARG A 733 -54.87 13.94 -14.98
CA ARG A 733 -55.67 14.87 -14.11
C ARG A 733 -55.57 14.45 -12.64
N SER A 734 -55.93 15.24 -11.61
CA SER A 734 -55.84 16.69 -11.27
C SER A 734 -56.66 16.93 -10.00
N SER A 735 -56.18 17.70 -9.01
CA SER A 735 -56.94 18.21 -7.83
C SER A 735 -57.62 17.14 -6.93
N ASP A 736 -57.84 17.33 -5.63
CA ASP A 736 -58.08 18.58 -4.90
C ASP A 736 -57.58 18.50 -3.43
N SER A 737 -57.96 19.50 -2.64
CA SER A 737 -57.46 19.87 -1.32
C SER A 737 -58.42 19.51 -0.18
N LYS A 738 -57.87 19.42 1.05
CA LYS A 738 -58.39 20.19 2.20
C LYS A 738 -57.45 20.24 3.41
N ARG A 739 -57.66 21.26 4.24
CA ARG A 739 -56.90 21.65 5.46
C ARG A 739 -57.78 21.52 6.71
N THR A 740 -57.15 21.22 7.85
CA THR A 740 -57.34 21.83 9.19
C THR A 740 -56.17 21.36 10.09
N ASN A 741 -55.68 22.06 11.13
CA ASN A 741 -55.77 23.48 11.49
C ASN A 741 -54.53 23.90 12.33
N LEU A 742 -54.33 25.21 12.48
CA LEU A 742 -53.29 25.90 13.29
C LEU A 742 -53.74 26.06 14.78
N PRO A 743 -52.88 26.41 15.77
CA PRO A 743 -52.14 27.69 15.82
C PRO A 743 -50.69 27.65 16.38
N SER A 744 -50.08 28.82 16.42
CA SER A 744 -48.66 29.10 16.71
C SER A 744 -48.44 29.90 18.00
N SER A 745 -47.20 29.95 18.48
CA SER A 745 -46.63 31.14 19.15
C SER A 745 -45.09 31.13 19.13
N LEU A 746 -44.50 32.32 19.26
CA LEU A 746 -43.07 32.67 19.28
C LEU A 746 -42.87 33.60 20.51
N PRO A 747 -41.67 33.71 21.12
CA PRO A 747 -40.70 34.70 20.61
C PRO A 747 -39.19 34.44 20.88
N ASN A 748 -38.34 35.23 20.20
CA ASN A 748 -36.93 35.55 20.53
C ASN A 748 -36.91 36.84 21.41
N PRO A 749 -35.77 37.41 21.93
CA PRO A 749 -34.35 37.31 21.53
C PRO A 749 -33.46 36.83 22.74
N SER A 750 -32.15 37.10 22.98
CA SER A 750 -31.22 38.18 22.57
C SER A 750 -29.72 37.85 22.74
N SER A 751 -28.87 38.71 22.17
CA SER A 751 -27.47 39.02 22.53
C SER A 751 -27.38 40.54 22.87
N PRO A 752 -26.26 41.17 23.32
CA PRO A 752 -24.84 40.75 23.35
C PRO A 752 -24.07 41.10 24.67
N THR A 753 -22.74 40.94 24.71
CA THR A 753 -21.69 41.89 25.21
C THR A 753 -20.28 41.28 25.01
N GLU A 754 -19.22 42.10 24.93
CA GLU A 754 -17.83 41.72 24.58
C GLU A 754 -16.82 41.74 25.78
N ILE A 755 -15.53 41.61 25.42
CA ILE A 755 -14.27 42.05 26.09
C ILE A 755 -13.79 41.31 27.36
N LEU A 756 -12.74 40.48 27.23
CA LEU A 756 -11.37 40.89 27.60
C LEU A 756 -10.28 39.86 27.23
N SER A 757 -9.04 40.33 27.08
CA SER A 757 -7.87 39.55 26.69
C SER A 757 -6.78 39.57 27.76
N SER A 758 -6.01 38.49 27.86
CA SER A 758 -4.62 38.54 28.35
C SER A 758 -3.84 37.30 27.91
N ARG A 759 -2.52 37.44 27.76
CA ARG A 759 -1.58 36.33 27.55
C ARG A 759 -0.85 36.08 28.86
N TYR A 760 -0.46 34.84 29.14
CA TYR A 760 0.74 34.56 29.93
C TYR A 760 1.55 33.43 29.30
N THR A 761 2.85 33.42 29.57
CA THR A 761 3.86 32.55 28.94
C THR A 761 4.50 31.64 29.99
N MET A 762 5.00 30.48 29.57
CA MET A 762 5.79 29.62 30.45
C MET A 762 7.19 30.20 30.68
N SER A 763 7.52 30.45 31.94
CA SER A 763 8.88 30.40 32.47
C SER A 763 8.86 29.91 33.91
N ASP A 764 10.02 29.49 34.41
CA ASP A 764 10.32 29.24 35.83
C ASP A 764 9.58 28.09 36.54
N ILE A 765 10.28 26.95 36.67
CA ILE A 765 10.69 26.41 37.97
C ILE A 765 11.81 25.38 37.76
N ALA A 766 12.91 25.55 38.49
CA ALA A 766 13.99 24.58 38.60
C ALA A 766 14.72 24.77 39.94
N THR A 767 15.44 23.74 40.40
CA THR A 767 16.23 23.69 41.65
C THR A 767 15.45 23.36 42.93
N SER A 768 15.46 22.09 43.32
CA SER A 768 16.22 21.66 44.51
C SER A 768 16.33 20.14 44.60
N LEU A 769 17.48 19.64 45.08
CA LEU A 769 17.67 18.56 46.06
C LEU A 769 19.15 18.13 46.04
N GLY A 770 19.77 18.04 47.22
CA GLY A 770 21.17 17.66 47.39
C GLY A 770 21.33 16.20 47.85
N ALA A 771 22.51 15.62 47.62
CA ALA A 771 22.84 14.25 48.03
C ALA A 771 23.75 14.23 49.28
N PRO A 772 23.62 13.20 50.15
CA PRO A 772 24.67 12.77 51.07
C PRO A 772 25.28 11.41 50.68
N GLU A 773 26.29 10.97 51.44
CA GLU A 773 27.22 9.89 51.09
C GLU A 773 26.72 8.46 51.39
N ARG A 774 27.36 7.46 50.76
CA ARG A 774 27.03 6.02 50.87
C ARG A 774 27.92 5.29 51.87
N THR A 775 27.41 4.22 52.48
CA THR A 775 28.20 3.32 53.35
C THR A 775 27.91 1.84 53.06
N ASN A 776 28.71 0.91 53.61
CA ASN A 776 28.66 -0.51 53.22
C ASN A 776 27.38 -1.27 53.59
N SER A 777 26.41 -0.65 54.28
CA SER A 777 25.01 -1.10 54.35
C SER A 777 24.40 -1.34 52.97
N ASP A 778 24.82 -0.53 51.99
CA ASP A 778 24.16 -0.41 50.70
C ASP A 778 24.34 -1.67 49.86
N VAL A 779 25.39 -2.48 50.06
CA VAL A 779 25.60 -3.71 49.28
C VAL A 779 24.58 -4.80 49.66
N SER A 780 24.17 -4.86 50.93
CA SER A 780 23.07 -5.71 51.38
C SER A 780 21.70 -5.18 50.95
N ALA A 781 21.49 -3.86 51.03
CA ALA A 781 20.27 -3.23 50.55
C ALA A 781 20.09 -3.44 49.04
N LEU A 782 21.11 -3.13 48.24
CA LEU A 782 21.16 -3.35 46.80
C LEU A 782 20.99 -4.82 46.42
N ARG A 783 21.45 -5.79 47.21
CA ARG A 783 21.18 -7.22 46.91
C ARG A 783 19.71 -7.59 47.15
N GLY A 784 19.09 -7.05 48.20
CA GLY A 784 17.64 -7.19 48.43
C GLY A 784 16.82 -6.46 47.37
N GLU A 785 17.24 -5.26 46.99
CA GLU A 785 16.64 -4.42 45.95
C GLU A 785 16.83 -5.02 44.55
N VAL A 786 17.95 -5.68 44.26
CA VAL A 786 18.14 -6.43 43.00
C VAL A 786 17.27 -7.67 42.94
N GLU A 787 17.07 -8.44 44.02
CA GLU A 787 16.09 -9.54 44.01
C GLU A 787 14.64 -9.06 44.06
N HIS A 788 14.37 -7.85 44.57
CA HIS A 788 13.07 -7.18 44.41
C HIS A 788 12.87 -6.76 42.95
N LEU A 789 13.81 -6.05 42.35
CA LEU A 789 13.82 -5.67 40.93
C LEU A 789 13.80 -6.89 40.01
N ARG A 790 14.41 -8.02 40.36
CA ARG A 790 14.36 -9.26 39.56
C ARG A 790 12.98 -9.92 39.63
N ARG A 791 12.31 -9.89 40.79
CA ARG A 791 10.91 -10.31 40.91
C ARG A 791 9.98 -9.35 40.16
N ASN A 792 10.16 -8.05 40.32
CA ASN A 792 9.37 -7.04 39.61
C ASN A 792 9.64 -7.07 38.09
N MET A 793 10.85 -7.41 37.63
CA MET A 793 11.17 -7.64 36.21
C MET A 793 10.48 -8.89 35.66
N GLU A 794 10.40 -9.96 36.45
CA GLU A 794 9.70 -11.18 36.04
C GLU A 794 8.17 -10.98 36.07
N GLU A 795 7.67 -10.19 37.03
CA GLU A 795 6.26 -9.78 37.10
C GLU A 795 5.91 -8.81 35.96
N ILE A 796 6.79 -7.84 35.64
CA ILE A 796 6.69 -6.99 34.45
C ILE A 796 6.72 -7.86 33.18
N ARG A 797 7.57 -8.89 33.08
CA ARG A 797 7.56 -9.82 31.95
C ARG A 797 6.21 -10.53 31.79
N THR A 798 5.61 -11.00 32.88
CA THR A 798 4.26 -11.57 32.83
C THR A 798 3.17 -10.54 32.49
N ARG A 799 3.35 -9.26 32.85
CA ARG A 799 2.43 -8.16 32.50
C ARG A 799 2.61 -7.64 31.07
N THR A 800 3.82 -7.65 30.50
CA THR A 800 4.10 -7.23 29.10
C THR A 800 3.52 -8.15 28.04
N VAL A 801 2.88 -9.26 28.43
CA VAL A 801 2.01 -10.05 27.53
C VAL A 801 0.66 -9.33 27.29
N TYR A 802 0.25 -8.43 28.20
CA TYR A 802 -1.13 -7.98 28.38
C TYR A 802 -1.38 -6.46 28.49
N GLU A 803 -0.36 -5.59 28.43
CA GLU A 803 -0.55 -4.12 28.41
C GLU A 803 -0.01 -3.47 27.11
N PRO A 804 -0.75 -2.52 26.49
CA PRO A 804 -0.26 -1.76 25.33
C PRO A 804 0.80 -0.71 25.73
N PRO A 805 1.63 -0.22 24.78
CA PRO A 805 2.67 0.75 25.09
C PRO A 805 2.11 2.11 25.58
N PRO A 806 2.86 2.84 26.44
CA PRO A 806 2.39 4.09 27.03
C PRO A 806 2.19 5.19 25.97
N SER A 807 1.13 5.96 26.12
CA SER A 807 0.82 7.09 25.25
C SER A 807 1.75 8.28 25.50
N TYR A 808 2.39 8.75 24.43
CA TYR A 808 3.15 10.00 24.46
C TYR A 808 2.22 11.18 24.23
N THR A 809 1.96 11.96 25.27
CA THR A 809 1.35 13.29 25.14
C THR A 809 2.41 14.29 24.67
N ALA A 810 2.08 15.06 23.63
CA ALA A 810 2.94 16.13 23.15
C ALA A 810 2.87 17.36 24.07
N GLN A 811 4.03 18.00 24.27
CA GLN A 811 4.21 19.36 24.79
C GLN A 811 5.08 20.15 23.81
#